data_AF-A0A1V3JAZ4-F1
#
_entry.id   AF-A0A1V3JAZ4-F1
#
_cell.length_a   1.000
_cell.length_b   1.000
_cell.length_c   1.000
_cell.angle_alpha   90.00
_cell.angle_beta   90.00
_cell.angle_gamma   90.00
#
_symmetry.space_group_name_H-M   'P 1'
#
loop_
_entity.id
_entity.type
_entity.pdbx_description
1 polymer ?
#
loop_
_entity_poly.entity_id
_entity_poly.type
_entity_poly.pdbx_seq_one_letter_code
_entity_poly.pdbx_strand_id
1 'polypeptide(L)'
;MKNKDIYRKLLMSAYGLASISVVQALATEQLDVIDVSATADQKDEQGKDDVYQRNITNLYAGKETIERYKGASPADLFQEFNGVYSGDARNSGAVDPNIRGVQGQGRIPVTIDGTEQALTTWRGYNGANNRNYIDPNLIGGITVEKGPDLASGNQSGIGGAVKMRTIDIDDILKPGQKVGVELKLETSNNSVKERIPDFKWGQDYRVVGDATPGDFSTVTLVKPKTKGKYFKDNAMRLAVGVKEEKFDLLAAYAYRSKGNYLAGKGGASKYEGVIDEKSGRDLKQIEPNLPFAASIYRPHTEIPNTSSAMESYLLKGSLRPTDKQTVKMGYRHTKMTYGEIMPSRLDFSEFHGYIPQWPLATVKQQAFNLDYAYNLDNPWINFNAGIWYTRTISDTNTSGGNPREAKSKDVDWTLATTQCVTVNPDAVNPHEFLVLDRDCLARIGDPLVKQNPNTDGKYNYVNAAQVNAYNTRRGIHLSNTMNLTDQLDLTISAALQKERLTSSHFNAKPNPSSTYESPPRAGRRQEWDIAFNFNYRPTNWLMLTAGARYNEYWSFDDYLNYLLTSGELYKPYHYDGVDYPATVNVGQSISYKEVMTQKEWERYDEINKKLFGPDSEVCKTEACEREEEKLSKEFWKITGEDSIQDGYRYHRKGIDQYYHSDGRLHREDNPFYNGTLKNEKVKHPVTGETVDKYQRYYSGTFAKKLKDEDKLKKVEK
;
A
#
# COMPACT_ATOMS: atom_id res chain seq x y z
N MET A 1 -50.69 -47.89 -12.37
CA MET A 1 -49.93 -47.44 -13.56
C MET A 1 -48.61 -46.84 -13.09
N LYS A 2 -47.50 -47.54 -13.44
CA LYS A 2 -46.12 -47.09 -13.76
C LYS A 2 -45.42 -46.08 -12.84
N ASN A 3 -44.21 -46.29 -12.30
CA ASN A 3 -43.24 -47.38 -12.45
C ASN A 3 -42.31 -47.42 -11.20
N LYS A 4 -42.26 -48.57 -10.54
CA LYS A 4 -41.23 -48.99 -9.57
C LYS A 4 -40.42 -50.09 -10.25
N ASP A 5 -39.13 -49.87 -10.49
CA ASP A 5 -38.04 -50.86 -10.40
C ASP A 5 -36.75 -50.28 -10.98
N ILE A 6 -35.62 -50.84 -10.54
CA ILE A 6 -34.23 -50.47 -10.87
C ILE A 6 -33.73 -49.33 -9.95
N TYR A 7 -33.19 -49.58 -8.75
CA TYR A 7 -31.86 -50.14 -8.54
C TYR A 7 -31.80 -51.00 -7.28
N ARG A 8 -32.14 -52.27 -7.49
CA ARG A 8 -32.03 -53.38 -6.54
C ARG A 8 -30.72 -54.16 -6.81
N LYS A 9 -29.59 -53.45 -6.85
CA LYS A 9 -28.24 -54.02 -7.04
C LYS A 9 -27.25 -53.20 -6.22
N LEU A 10 -27.06 -53.54 -4.94
CA LEU A 10 -25.83 -53.22 -4.16
C LEU A 10 -25.91 -53.72 -2.70
N LEU A 11 -26.46 -54.91 -2.46
CA LEU A 11 -26.34 -55.55 -1.14
C LEU A 11 -26.01 -57.02 -1.34
N MET A 12 -24.90 -57.44 -0.71
CA MET A 12 -24.38 -58.80 -0.53
C MET A 12 -23.49 -59.35 -1.65
N SER A 13 -22.18 -59.13 -1.53
CA SER A 13 -21.13 -60.18 -1.59
C SER A 13 -19.73 -59.57 -1.73
N ALA A 14 -18.97 -59.56 -0.64
CA ALA A 14 -17.52 -59.78 -0.64
C ALA A 14 -17.00 -59.76 0.80
N TYR A 15 -17.11 -60.92 1.45
CA TYR A 15 -16.15 -61.30 2.47
C TYR A 15 -14.77 -61.36 1.80
N GLY A 16 -13.88 -60.46 2.18
CA GLY A 16 -12.48 -60.46 1.79
C GLY A 16 -11.66 -60.07 3.00
N LEU A 17 -11.03 -61.07 3.62
CA LEU A 17 -10.01 -60.91 4.64
C LEU A 17 -8.91 -59.98 4.11
N ALA A 18 -8.93 -58.74 4.55
CA ALA A 18 -7.76 -57.88 4.55
C ALA A 18 -7.30 -57.74 6.00
N SER A 19 -6.11 -58.26 6.27
CA SER A 19 -5.37 -58.07 7.50
C SER A 19 -5.32 -56.58 7.82
N ILE A 20 -6.15 -56.12 8.75
CA ILE A 20 -6.05 -54.78 9.32
C ILE A 20 -4.86 -54.85 10.26
N SER A 21 -3.71 -54.40 9.78
CA SER A 21 -2.65 -53.92 10.67
C SER A 21 -3.27 -52.80 11.50
N VAL A 22 -3.59 -53.10 12.75
CA VAL A 22 -4.01 -52.08 13.72
C VAL A 22 -2.78 -51.22 13.99
N VAL A 23 -2.63 -50.16 13.22
CA VAL A 23 -1.78 -49.04 13.61
C VAL A 23 -2.61 -48.27 14.64
N GLN A 24 -2.28 -48.45 15.92
CA GLN A 24 -2.79 -47.58 16.97
C GLN A 24 -2.28 -46.17 16.67
N ALA A 25 -3.13 -45.34 16.06
CA ALA A 25 -2.94 -43.90 16.06
C ALA A 25 -3.16 -43.43 17.51
N LEU A 26 -2.06 -43.15 18.21
CA LEU A 26 -2.10 -42.48 19.51
C LEU A 26 -2.80 -41.13 19.31
N ALA A 27 -3.82 -40.86 20.14
CA ALA A 27 -4.51 -39.59 20.17
C ALA A 27 -3.50 -38.46 20.35
N THR A 28 -3.32 -37.64 19.31
CA THR A 28 -2.41 -36.50 19.32
C THR A 28 -3.21 -35.27 19.74
N GLU A 29 -2.91 -34.74 20.93
CA GLU A 29 -3.49 -33.48 21.43
C GLU A 29 -3.04 -32.32 20.54
N GLN A 30 -3.98 -31.76 19.77
CA GLN A 30 -3.66 -30.74 18.78
C GLN A 30 -4.23 -29.38 19.21
N LEU A 31 -3.42 -28.63 19.97
CA LEU A 31 -3.49 -27.20 20.23
C LEU A 31 -2.10 -26.75 20.67
N ASP A 32 -1.33 -26.09 19.80
CA ASP A 32 0.01 -25.48 20.02
C ASP A 32 0.67 -25.89 21.36
N VAL A 33 0.92 -27.19 21.54
CA VAL A 33 1.70 -27.66 22.68
C VAL A 33 3.11 -27.24 22.32
N ILE A 34 3.66 -26.28 23.07
CA ILE A 34 5.09 -26.06 23.09
C ILE A 34 5.67 -27.35 23.66
N ASP A 35 5.99 -28.33 22.81
CA ASP A 35 6.77 -29.47 23.25
C ASP A 35 8.18 -28.95 23.54
N VAL A 36 8.42 -28.77 24.84
CA VAL A 36 9.66 -28.20 25.40
C VAL A 36 10.83 -29.19 25.21
N SER A 37 10.54 -30.45 24.89
CA SER A 37 11.53 -31.52 24.74
C SER A 37 11.78 -31.96 23.29
N ALA A 38 10.90 -31.60 22.36
CA ALA A 38 11.02 -31.97 20.94
C ALA A 38 12.25 -31.34 20.27
N THR A 39 12.99 -32.17 19.54
CA THR A 39 14.07 -31.75 18.63
C THR A 39 13.53 -30.90 17.47
N ALA A 40 14.39 -30.16 16.79
CA ALA A 40 13.97 -29.37 15.61
C ALA A 40 13.34 -30.24 14.53
N ASP A 41 13.88 -31.44 14.28
CA ASP A 41 13.33 -32.38 13.31
C ASP A 41 11.91 -32.83 13.69
N GLN A 42 11.67 -33.15 14.96
CA GLN A 42 10.34 -33.50 15.46
C GLN A 42 9.34 -32.34 15.33
N LYS A 43 9.76 -31.11 15.62
CA LYS A 43 8.92 -29.91 15.45
C LYS A 43 8.58 -29.66 13.98
N ASP A 44 9.52 -29.92 13.08
CA ASP A 44 9.32 -29.78 11.64
C ASP A 44 8.40 -30.88 11.07
N GLU A 45 8.57 -32.13 11.51
CA GLU A 45 7.68 -33.25 11.19
C GLU A 45 6.26 -32.98 11.69
N GLN A 46 6.09 -32.54 12.95
CA GLN A 46 4.78 -32.17 13.47
C GLN A 46 4.12 -31.06 12.63
N GLY A 47 4.87 -30.04 12.22
CA GLY A 47 4.35 -28.98 11.37
C GLY A 47 3.90 -29.47 9.99
N LYS A 48 4.59 -30.46 9.41
CA LYS A 48 4.19 -31.13 8.16
C LYS A 48 2.93 -31.97 8.36
N ASP A 49 2.85 -32.72 9.45
CA ASP A 49 1.72 -33.58 9.78
C ASP A 49 0.46 -32.75 10.10
N ASP A 50 0.61 -31.60 10.76
CA ASP A 50 -0.46 -30.66 11.08
C ASP A 50 -1.21 -30.14 9.84
N VAL A 51 -0.59 -30.18 8.64
CA VAL A 51 -1.27 -29.85 7.37
C VAL A 51 -2.38 -30.86 7.04
N TYR A 52 -2.23 -32.10 7.50
CA TYR A 52 -3.20 -33.18 7.25
C TYR A 52 -4.07 -33.48 8.46
N GLN A 53 -3.55 -33.24 9.67
CA GLN A 53 -4.23 -33.58 10.92
C GLN A 53 -5.21 -32.49 11.38
N ARG A 54 -4.92 -31.20 11.13
CA ARG A 54 -5.81 -30.11 11.55
C ARG A 54 -7.04 -30.06 10.66
N ASN A 55 -8.21 -29.83 11.27
CA ASN A 55 -9.49 -29.66 10.56
C ASN A 55 -9.63 -28.25 9.96
N ILE A 56 -8.58 -27.73 9.33
CA ILE A 56 -8.49 -26.36 8.78
C ILE A 56 -7.75 -26.39 7.44
N THR A 57 -7.88 -25.36 6.62
CA THR A 57 -6.96 -25.23 5.46
C THR A 57 -5.69 -24.50 5.90
N ASN A 58 -4.61 -25.24 6.15
CA ASN A 58 -3.30 -24.69 6.47
C ASN A 58 -2.21 -25.18 5.51
N LEU A 59 -1.05 -24.53 5.61
CA LEU A 59 0.19 -24.90 4.94
C LEU A 59 1.35 -24.64 5.89
N TYR A 60 2.42 -25.41 5.74
CA TYR A 60 3.62 -25.30 6.55
C TYR A 60 4.88 -25.35 5.69
N ALA A 61 5.87 -24.51 6.04
CA ALA A 61 7.23 -24.62 5.55
C ALA A 61 8.22 -24.51 6.70
N GLY A 62 9.10 -25.50 6.79
CA GLY A 62 10.20 -25.56 7.75
C GLY A 62 11.42 -24.72 7.36
N LYS A 63 12.41 -24.67 8.26
CA LYS A 63 13.68 -23.97 8.07
C LYS A 63 14.37 -24.33 6.75
N GLU A 64 14.49 -25.62 6.43
CA GLU A 64 15.20 -26.04 5.21
C GLU A 64 14.51 -25.56 3.94
N THR A 65 13.18 -25.73 3.86
CA THR A 65 12.36 -25.25 2.74
C THR A 65 12.45 -23.74 2.61
N ILE A 66 12.30 -23.01 3.72
CA ILE A 66 12.43 -21.55 3.74
C ILE A 66 13.82 -21.13 3.27
N GLU A 67 14.88 -21.75 3.75
CA GLU A 67 16.23 -21.39 3.35
C GLU A 67 16.52 -21.64 1.87
N ARG A 68 15.86 -22.64 1.28
CA ARG A 68 15.93 -22.99 -0.13
C ARG A 68 15.14 -22.02 -1.01
N TYR A 69 13.97 -21.57 -0.56
CA TYR A 69 13.01 -20.81 -1.37
C TYR A 69 12.75 -19.37 -0.91
N LYS A 70 13.44 -18.86 0.12
CA LYS A 70 13.34 -17.46 0.57
C LYS A 70 13.67 -16.42 -0.51
N GLY A 71 14.22 -16.87 -1.64
CA GLY A 71 14.40 -16.07 -2.84
C GLY A 71 15.26 -14.83 -2.62
N ALA A 72 14.95 -13.77 -3.36
CA ALA A 72 15.75 -12.56 -3.41
C ALA A 72 15.08 -11.36 -2.72
N SER A 73 13.85 -11.51 -2.24
CA SER A 73 13.04 -10.50 -1.54
C SER A 73 12.26 -11.17 -0.41
N PRO A 74 11.95 -10.49 0.71
CA PRO A 74 11.13 -11.07 1.79
C PRO A 74 9.80 -11.68 1.30
N ALA A 75 9.17 -11.10 0.28
CA ALA A 75 7.94 -11.63 -0.29
C ALA A 75 8.07 -13.01 -0.94
N ASP A 76 9.29 -13.43 -1.31
CA ASP A 76 9.53 -14.74 -1.91
C ASP A 76 9.35 -15.87 -0.89
N LEU A 77 9.30 -15.56 0.41
CA LEU A 77 8.93 -16.52 1.46
C LEU A 77 7.58 -17.20 1.23
N PHE A 78 6.69 -16.59 0.43
CA PHE A 78 5.38 -17.16 0.11
C PHE A 78 5.32 -17.97 -1.20
N GLN A 79 6.42 -18.10 -1.96
CA GLN A 79 6.40 -18.79 -3.26
C GLN A 79 5.96 -20.26 -3.18
N GLU A 80 6.28 -20.93 -2.07
CA GLU A 80 5.91 -22.34 -1.83
C GLU A 80 4.45 -22.51 -1.38
N PHE A 81 3.75 -21.42 -1.05
CA PHE A 81 2.44 -21.48 -0.43
C PHE A 81 1.32 -21.23 -1.45
N ASN A 82 0.62 -22.30 -1.85
CA ASN A 82 -0.40 -22.16 -2.90
C ASN A 82 -1.53 -21.18 -2.51
N GLY A 83 -1.91 -20.29 -3.42
CA GLY A 83 -2.95 -19.28 -3.15
C GLY A 83 -2.59 -18.26 -2.06
N VAL A 84 -1.30 -18.15 -1.72
CA VAL A 84 -0.72 -17.13 -0.86
C VAL A 84 0.25 -16.31 -1.70
N TYR A 85 0.05 -15.00 -1.72
CA TYR A 85 0.86 -14.07 -2.50
C TYR A 85 1.32 -12.93 -1.60
N SER A 86 2.16 -12.03 -2.13
CA SER A 86 2.40 -10.75 -1.48
C SER A 86 2.02 -9.58 -2.39
N GLY A 87 1.26 -8.63 -1.84
CA GLY A 87 0.85 -7.41 -2.53
C GLY A 87 1.97 -6.41 -2.82
N ASP A 88 3.20 -6.65 -2.32
CA ASP A 88 4.32 -5.73 -2.47
C ASP A 88 5.67 -6.44 -2.67
N ALA A 89 5.74 -7.34 -3.65
CA ALA A 89 6.83 -8.32 -3.73
C ALA A 89 8.22 -7.77 -4.11
N ARG A 90 8.26 -6.61 -4.78
CA ARG A 90 9.48 -6.02 -5.37
C ARG A 90 9.63 -4.52 -5.10
N ASN A 91 8.69 -3.90 -4.38
CA ASN A 91 8.63 -2.47 -4.13
C ASN A 91 8.48 -2.16 -2.63
N SER A 92 9.22 -2.93 -1.80
CA SER A 92 9.45 -2.68 -0.39
C SER A 92 10.49 -3.66 0.17
N GLY A 93 10.91 -3.47 1.43
CA GLY A 93 11.59 -4.49 2.24
C GLY A 93 10.63 -5.31 3.13
N ALA A 94 9.34 -5.36 2.80
CA ALA A 94 8.29 -5.94 3.63
C ALA A 94 7.56 -7.09 2.95
N VAL A 95 6.68 -7.74 3.72
CA VAL A 95 5.66 -8.66 3.22
C VAL A 95 4.26 -8.14 3.54
N ASP A 96 3.39 -8.19 2.54
CA ASP A 96 1.94 -7.90 2.66
C ASP A 96 1.18 -9.13 2.15
N PRO A 97 0.86 -10.12 3.00
CA PRO A 97 0.26 -11.37 2.55
C PRO A 97 -1.12 -11.16 1.94
N ASN A 98 -1.37 -11.83 0.83
CA ASN A 98 -2.68 -11.96 0.21
C ASN A 98 -3.06 -13.45 0.17
N ILE A 99 -4.15 -13.82 0.84
CA ILE A 99 -4.68 -15.19 0.83
C ILE A 99 -6.02 -15.16 0.12
N ARG A 100 -6.11 -15.87 -1.01
CA ARG A 100 -7.35 -16.00 -1.81
C ARG A 100 -7.99 -14.65 -2.18
N GLY A 101 -7.20 -13.62 -2.45
CA GLY A 101 -7.67 -12.28 -2.81
C GLY A 101 -7.96 -11.36 -1.62
N VAL A 102 -7.90 -11.86 -0.39
CA VAL A 102 -8.02 -11.06 0.83
C VAL A 102 -6.63 -10.56 1.22
N GLN A 103 -6.49 -9.27 1.52
CA GLN A 103 -5.28 -8.64 2.03
C GLN A 103 -5.62 -7.39 2.86
N GLY A 104 -4.67 -6.89 3.63
CA GLY A 104 -4.79 -5.62 4.35
C GLY A 104 -4.85 -5.73 5.88
N GLN A 105 -5.16 -4.60 6.51
CA GLN A 105 -4.91 -4.33 7.93
C GLN A 105 -5.78 -5.22 8.84
N GLY A 106 -5.15 -6.17 9.55
CA GLY A 106 -5.84 -7.12 10.45
C GLY A 106 -6.66 -8.19 9.73
N ARG A 107 -6.76 -8.16 8.40
CA ARG A 107 -7.48 -9.19 7.62
C ARG A 107 -6.66 -10.47 7.50
N ILE A 108 -5.34 -10.32 7.40
CA ILE A 108 -4.36 -11.40 7.52
C ILE A 108 -3.25 -10.89 8.45
N PRO A 109 -3.41 -11.06 9.77
CA PRO A 109 -2.33 -10.75 10.71
C PRO A 109 -1.08 -11.59 10.41
N VAL A 110 0.08 -10.94 10.54
CA VAL A 110 1.38 -11.60 10.50
C VAL A 110 1.99 -11.53 11.88
N THR A 111 2.19 -12.69 12.50
CA THR A 111 2.85 -12.78 13.80
C THR A 111 4.21 -13.42 13.65
N ILE A 112 5.18 -12.94 14.43
CA ILE A 112 6.52 -13.51 14.49
C ILE A 112 6.84 -13.76 15.95
N ASP A 113 7.03 -15.02 16.33
CA ASP A 113 7.13 -15.43 17.73
C ASP A 113 6.00 -14.81 18.58
N GLY A 114 4.76 -14.85 18.07
CA GLY A 114 3.57 -14.29 18.74
C GLY A 114 3.43 -12.76 18.73
N THR A 115 4.43 -12.02 18.23
CA THR A 115 4.38 -10.54 18.15
C THR A 115 3.82 -10.04 16.83
N GLU A 116 2.94 -9.02 16.85
CA GLU A 116 2.42 -8.39 15.64
C GLU A 116 3.24 -7.15 15.23
N GLN A 117 3.48 -7.03 13.92
CA GLN A 117 4.49 -6.11 13.36
C GLN A 117 3.96 -5.22 12.22
N ALA A 118 2.65 -5.17 12.03
CA ALA A 118 1.99 -4.48 10.93
C ALA A 118 2.20 -2.96 10.94
N LEU A 119 2.57 -2.41 9.79
CA LEU A 119 2.60 -0.98 9.50
C LEU A 119 1.78 -0.71 8.24
N THR A 120 0.73 0.10 8.37
CA THR A 120 -0.06 0.51 7.19
C THR A 120 0.64 1.65 6.46
N THR A 121 0.87 1.50 5.16
CA THR A 121 1.43 2.53 4.28
C THR A 121 0.44 2.93 3.21
N TRP A 122 0.26 4.24 3.00
CA TRP A 122 -0.57 4.75 1.90
C TRP A 122 0.13 4.55 0.55
N ARG A 123 -0.65 4.26 -0.50
CA ARG A 123 -0.16 3.92 -1.85
C ARG A 123 -0.90 4.68 -2.96
N GLY A 124 -1.57 5.78 -2.63
CA GLY A 124 -2.20 6.63 -3.65
C GLY A 124 -3.52 6.03 -4.10
N TYR A 125 -3.80 6.11 -5.39
CA TYR A 125 -4.94 5.42 -6.00
C TYR A 125 -4.87 3.90 -5.88
N ASN A 126 -3.69 3.32 -5.59
CA ASN A 126 -3.54 1.90 -5.27
C ASN A 126 -3.98 1.56 -3.82
N GLY A 127 -4.50 2.53 -3.06
CA GLY A 127 -5.08 2.34 -1.74
C GLY A 127 -4.04 2.33 -0.63
N ALA A 128 -4.00 1.26 0.15
CA ALA A 128 -3.09 1.11 1.29
C ALA A 128 -2.59 -0.32 1.41
N ASN A 129 -1.29 -0.48 1.67
CA ASN A 129 -0.64 -1.77 1.89
C ASN A 129 -0.41 -1.99 3.39
N ASN A 130 -0.42 -3.25 3.81
CA ASN A 130 -0.06 -3.65 5.17
C ASN A 130 1.33 -4.29 5.19
N ARG A 131 2.34 -3.55 5.66
CA ARG A 131 3.73 -3.99 5.62
C ARG A 131 4.16 -4.66 6.91
N ASN A 132 4.72 -5.85 6.77
CA ASN A 132 5.35 -6.61 7.85
C ASN A 132 6.81 -6.83 7.51
N TYR A 133 7.68 -6.44 8.42
CA TYR A 133 9.10 -6.23 8.17
C TYR A 133 9.91 -7.34 8.84
N ILE A 134 10.50 -8.21 8.03
CA ILE A 134 11.09 -9.48 8.50
C ILE A 134 12.41 -9.74 7.79
N ASP A 135 13.40 -10.29 8.49
CA ASP A 135 14.61 -10.84 7.86
C ASP A 135 14.41 -12.34 7.61
N PRO A 136 14.30 -12.78 6.34
CA PRO A 136 14.15 -14.19 5.97
C PRO A 136 15.25 -15.10 6.53
N ASN A 137 16.45 -14.60 6.79
CA ASN A 137 17.56 -15.42 7.33
C ASN A 137 17.33 -15.83 8.78
N LEU A 138 16.48 -15.13 9.52
CA LEU A 138 16.20 -15.46 10.92
C LEU A 138 14.96 -16.34 11.09
N ILE A 139 14.28 -16.72 10.02
CA ILE A 139 13.04 -17.51 10.09
C ILE A 139 13.37 -19.01 10.14
N GLY A 140 12.79 -19.70 11.14
CA GLY A 140 12.89 -21.15 11.32
C GLY A 140 11.64 -21.92 10.89
N GLY A 141 10.52 -21.24 10.64
CA GLY A 141 9.29 -21.87 10.18
C GLY A 141 8.18 -20.85 9.87
N ILE A 142 7.32 -21.19 8.92
CA ILE A 142 6.13 -20.40 8.53
C ILE A 142 4.93 -21.34 8.44
N THR A 143 3.85 -20.98 9.13
CA THR A 143 2.54 -21.59 9.02
C THR A 143 1.57 -20.57 8.43
N VAL A 144 0.84 -20.96 7.39
CA VAL A 144 -0.23 -20.14 6.81
C VAL A 144 -1.56 -20.85 7.04
N GLU A 145 -2.47 -20.18 7.73
CA GLU A 145 -3.85 -20.63 7.92
C GLU A 145 -4.74 -19.82 6.98
N LYS A 146 -5.64 -20.48 6.23
CA LYS A 146 -6.44 -19.85 5.18
C LYS A 146 -7.91 -19.79 5.56
N GLY A 147 -8.45 -18.58 5.53
CA GLY A 147 -9.82 -18.31 5.95
C GLY A 147 -9.96 -18.08 7.45
N PRO A 148 -11.14 -17.63 7.89
CA PRO A 148 -11.38 -17.33 9.30
C PRO A 148 -11.38 -18.63 10.11
N ASP A 149 -10.63 -18.66 11.21
CA ASP A 149 -10.56 -19.84 12.07
C ASP A 149 -10.34 -19.49 13.55
N LEU A 150 -11.05 -20.20 14.43
CA LEU A 150 -10.93 -20.12 15.89
C LEU A 150 -9.87 -21.08 16.45
N ALA A 151 -9.58 -22.18 15.74
CA ALA A 151 -8.56 -23.17 16.11
C ALA A 151 -7.13 -22.59 16.03
N SER A 152 -6.98 -21.39 15.47
CA SER A 152 -5.74 -20.63 15.41
C SER A 152 -5.42 -19.84 16.70
N GLY A 153 -6.35 -19.82 17.66
CA GLY A 153 -6.36 -18.85 18.77
C GLY A 153 -6.85 -17.47 18.31
N ASN A 154 -6.54 -16.42 19.09
CA ASN A 154 -7.02 -15.04 18.85
C ASN A 154 -6.27 -14.29 17.73
N GLN A 155 -5.45 -14.99 16.93
CA GLN A 155 -4.51 -14.40 15.98
C GLN A 155 -4.89 -14.60 14.51
N SER A 156 -6.12 -14.98 14.18
CA SER A 156 -6.59 -15.08 12.78
C SER A 156 -7.53 -13.95 12.40
N GLY A 157 -7.42 -13.49 11.14
CA GLY A 157 -8.32 -12.51 10.53
C GLY A 157 -9.27 -13.16 9.53
N ILE A 158 -10.09 -12.36 8.86
CA ILE A 158 -11.08 -12.85 7.89
C ILE A 158 -10.45 -13.59 6.69
N GLY A 159 -9.21 -13.26 6.32
CA GLY A 159 -8.46 -13.95 5.26
C GLY A 159 -7.64 -15.13 5.76
N GLY A 160 -7.49 -15.29 7.08
CA GLY A 160 -6.58 -16.24 7.72
C GLY A 160 -5.47 -15.57 8.51
N ALA A 161 -4.35 -16.28 8.67
CA ALA A 161 -3.20 -15.83 9.46
C ALA A 161 -1.89 -16.31 8.85
N VAL A 162 -0.81 -15.55 9.07
CA VAL A 162 0.55 -15.99 8.82
C VAL A 162 1.32 -15.97 10.13
N LYS A 163 1.73 -17.14 10.60
CA LYS A 163 2.50 -17.32 11.82
C LYS A 163 3.92 -17.69 11.45
N MET A 164 4.88 -16.91 11.89
CA MET A 164 6.30 -17.15 11.66
C MET A 164 6.98 -17.41 12.99
N ARG A 165 7.92 -18.35 13.04
CA ARG A 165 8.86 -18.48 14.15
C ARG A 165 10.25 -18.14 13.67
N THR A 166 11.01 -17.46 14.51
CA THR A 166 12.45 -17.30 14.27
C THR A 166 13.21 -18.56 14.66
N ILE A 167 14.45 -18.69 14.16
CA ILE A 167 15.34 -19.79 14.54
C ILE A 167 15.47 -19.89 16.06
N ASP A 168 15.56 -21.12 16.56
CA ASP A 168 15.65 -21.46 17.97
C ASP A 168 16.90 -22.32 18.22
N ILE A 169 17.21 -22.59 19.49
CA ILE A 169 18.40 -23.35 19.91
C ILE A 169 18.47 -24.74 19.27
N ASP A 170 17.32 -25.41 19.16
CA ASP A 170 17.24 -26.75 18.57
C ASP A 170 17.49 -26.74 17.05
N ASP A 171 17.33 -25.60 16.37
CA ASP A 171 17.58 -25.51 14.93
C ASP A 171 19.07 -25.45 14.58
N ILE A 172 19.93 -25.17 15.56
CA ILE A 172 21.38 -25.07 15.38
C ILE A 172 22.16 -26.17 16.10
N LEU A 173 21.52 -26.90 17.01
CA LEU A 173 22.11 -28.00 17.75
C LEU A 173 21.70 -29.35 17.16
N LYS A 174 22.68 -30.25 17.03
CA LYS A 174 22.39 -31.68 16.81
C LYS A 174 21.91 -32.32 18.12
N PRO A 175 21.10 -33.39 18.05
CA PRO A 175 20.69 -34.13 19.25
C PRO A 175 21.87 -34.49 20.17
N GLY A 176 21.72 -34.23 21.47
CA GLY A 176 22.74 -34.50 22.49
C GLY A 176 23.87 -33.48 22.61
N GLN A 177 23.95 -32.45 21.74
CA GLN A 177 24.95 -31.39 21.86
C GLN A 177 24.45 -30.25 22.75
N LYS A 178 25.35 -29.71 23.59
CA LYS A 178 25.05 -28.57 24.49
C LYS A 178 25.46 -27.21 23.94
N VAL A 179 26.40 -27.16 22.99
CA VAL A 179 26.90 -25.90 22.42
C VAL A 179 26.91 -26.02 20.91
N GLY A 180 26.46 -24.98 20.22
CA GLY A 180 26.29 -24.96 18.77
C GLY A 180 26.71 -23.63 18.17
N VAL A 181 27.35 -23.70 17.01
CA VAL A 181 27.66 -22.56 16.17
C VAL A 181 27.26 -22.90 14.75
N GLU A 182 26.49 -22.02 14.11
CA GLU A 182 26.08 -22.15 12.73
C GLU A 182 26.46 -20.89 11.95
N LEU A 183 27.19 -21.08 10.86
CA LEU A 183 27.53 -20.03 9.90
C LEU A 183 26.90 -20.37 8.55
N LYS A 184 26.04 -19.48 8.05
CA LYS A 184 25.46 -19.54 6.71
C LYS A 184 25.98 -18.37 5.89
N LEU A 185 26.51 -18.66 4.71
CA LEU A 185 26.98 -17.65 3.75
C LEU A 185 26.27 -17.86 2.41
N GLU A 186 25.78 -16.78 1.85
CA GLU A 186 25.07 -16.78 0.57
C GLU A 186 25.63 -15.68 -0.32
N THR A 187 25.75 -15.97 -1.61
CA THR A 187 26.07 -14.97 -2.62
C THR A 187 25.33 -15.30 -3.91
N SER A 188 24.93 -14.27 -4.64
CA SER A 188 24.31 -14.41 -5.95
C SER A 188 24.94 -13.45 -6.95
N ASN A 189 24.73 -13.76 -8.23
CA ASN A 189 25.09 -12.90 -9.34
C ASN A 189 23.85 -12.09 -9.79
N ASN A 190 23.93 -11.45 -10.96
CA ASN A 190 22.77 -10.80 -11.58
C ASN A 190 22.17 -9.59 -10.82
N SER A 191 23.00 -8.89 -10.03
CA SER A 191 22.62 -7.66 -9.36
C SER A 191 23.62 -6.52 -9.62
N VAL A 192 23.12 -5.29 -9.51
CA VAL A 192 23.86 -4.05 -9.73
C VAL A 192 23.74 -3.18 -8.49
N LYS A 193 24.87 -2.72 -7.94
CA LYS A 193 24.82 -1.78 -6.81
C LYS A 193 24.03 -0.53 -7.18
N GLU A 194 23.11 -0.14 -6.30
CA GLU A 194 22.29 1.05 -6.39
C GLU A 194 23.14 2.31 -6.58
N ARG A 195 22.60 3.26 -7.34
CA ARG A 195 23.26 4.52 -7.68
C ARG A 195 22.37 5.66 -7.26
N ILE A 196 22.40 5.98 -5.97
CA ILE A 196 21.57 7.04 -5.39
C ILE A 196 22.07 8.40 -5.90
N PRO A 197 21.24 9.18 -6.61
CA PRO A 197 21.62 10.52 -7.06
C PRO A 197 21.83 11.50 -5.90
N ASP A 198 22.54 12.59 -6.17
CA ASP A 198 22.64 13.71 -5.25
C ASP A 198 21.43 14.64 -5.45
N PHE A 199 20.45 14.54 -4.55
CA PHE A 199 19.21 15.30 -4.60
C PHE A 199 19.37 16.77 -4.19
N LYS A 200 20.56 17.20 -3.72
CA LYS A 200 20.84 18.57 -3.25
C LYS A 200 19.95 19.04 -2.10
N TRP A 201 19.47 18.12 -1.28
CA TRP A 201 18.63 18.47 -0.13
C TRP A 201 19.32 19.47 0.80
N GLY A 202 18.54 20.42 1.34
CA GLY A 202 19.04 21.49 2.20
C GLY A 202 19.70 22.66 1.46
N GLN A 203 19.77 22.65 0.13
CA GLN A 203 20.29 23.75 -0.69
C GLN A 203 19.15 24.57 -1.31
N ASP A 204 19.34 25.88 -1.42
CA ASP A 204 18.38 26.80 -2.07
C ASP A 204 18.21 26.43 -3.55
N TYR A 205 17.00 26.03 -3.94
CA TYR A 205 16.73 25.56 -5.30
C TYR A 205 17.00 26.63 -6.36
N ARG A 206 16.88 27.91 -5.99
CA ARG A 206 17.08 29.06 -6.88
C ARG A 206 18.55 29.26 -7.23
N VAL A 207 19.46 28.85 -6.34
CA VAL A 207 20.91 28.99 -6.48
C VAL A 207 21.56 27.72 -7.05
N VAL A 208 20.97 26.54 -6.82
CA VAL A 208 21.42 25.29 -7.45
C VAL A 208 21.40 25.40 -8.97
N GLY A 209 20.45 26.18 -9.52
CA GLY A 209 20.51 26.63 -10.91
C GLY A 209 20.41 25.49 -11.92
N ASP A 210 19.55 24.50 -11.65
CA ASP A 210 19.18 23.44 -12.59
C ASP A 210 17.71 23.47 -13.02
N ALA A 211 16.93 24.41 -12.47
CA ALA A 211 15.49 24.64 -12.72
C ALA A 211 14.60 23.40 -12.78
N THR A 212 14.94 22.32 -12.05
CA THR A 212 14.20 21.04 -12.11
C THR A 212 13.59 20.62 -10.76
N PRO A 213 12.70 21.42 -10.12
CA PRO A 213 11.85 20.88 -9.07
C PRO A 213 10.78 19.95 -9.67
N GLY A 214 10.46 18.83 -8.99
CA GLY A 214 9.28 18.01 -9.32
C GLY A 214 9.54 16.60 -9.86
N ASP A 215 8.43 15.99 -10.29
CA ASP A 215 8.12 14.56 -10.50
C ASP A 215 9.18 13.69 -11.17
N PHE A 216 9.79 14.20 -12.24
CA PHE A 216 10.79 13.50 -13.03
C PHE A 216 12.00 14.38 -13.28
N SER A 217 12.46 15.07 -12.23
CA SER A 217 13.76 15.74 -12.28
C SER A 217 14.78 14.76 -12.85
N THR A 218 15.55 15.22 -13.85
CA THR A 218 16.54 14.41 -14.55
C THR A 218 17.57 13.85 -13.58
N VAL A 219 17.79 14.53 -12.44
CA VAL A 219 18.60 14.08 -11.30
C VAL A 219 18.15 12.71 -10.78
N THR A 220 16.85 12.40 -10.82
CA THR A 220 16.33 11.12 -10.31
C THR A 220 16.54 9.94 -11.27
N LEU A 221 16.95 10.21 -12.51
CA LEU A 221 16.99 9.22 -13.57
C LEU A 221 18.40 8.62 -13.70
N VAL A 222 18.47 7.30 -13.80
CA VAL A 222 19.73 6.59 -14.03
C VAL A 222 19.66 5.78 -15.30
N LYS A 223 20.79 5.69 -16.01
CA LYS A 223 20.93 4.75 -17.12
C LYS A 223 21.00 3.33 -16.56
N PRO A 224 20.08 2.42 -16.92
CA PRO A 224 20.08 1.06 -16.42
C PRO A 224 21.26 0.27 -17.00
N LYS A 225 21.89 -0.59 -16.20
CA LYS A 225 22.95 -1.47 -16.69
C LYS A 225 22.36 -2.75 -17.29
N THR A 226 23.09 -3.35 -18.23
CA THR A 226 22.70 -4.63 -18.86
C THR A 226 23.42 -5.84 -18.27
N LYS A 227 24.39 -5.62 -17.37
CA LYS A 227 25.20 -6.67 -16.75
C LYS A 227 25.30 -6.48 -15.24
N GLY A 228 24.94 -7.52 -14.50
CA GLY A 228 25.17 -7.63 -13.07
C GLY A 228 26.62 -7.95 -12.75
N LYS A 229 27.01 -7.80 -11.49
CA LYS A 229 28.34 -8.17 -10.97
C LYS A 229 28.20 -9.26 -9.90
N TYR A 230 29.23 -10.09 -9.77
CA TYR A 230 29.35 -11.00 -8.62
C TYR A 230 29.48 -10.21 -7.32
N PHE A 231 29.08 -10.84 -6.21
CA PHE A 231 29.18 -10.30 -4.86
C PHE A 231 28.44 -8.96 -4.66
N LYS A 232 27.38 -8.71 -5.43
CA LYS A 232 26.45 -7.58 -5.22
C LYS A 232 25.09 -8.02 -4.67
N ASP A 233 24.99 -9.31 -4.34
CA ASP A 233 23.94 -9.91 -3.53
C ASP A 233 24.65 -10.89 -2.60
N ASN A 234 24.70 -10.57 -1.31
CA ASN A 234 25.35 -11.41 -0.31
C ASN A 234 24.50 -11.44 0.96
N ALA A 235 24.50 -12.58 1.64
CA ALA A 235 23.95 -12.69 2.98
C ALA A 235 24.84 -13.55 3.88
N MET A 236 24.76 -13.27 5.17
CA MET A 236 25.42 -14.03 6.22
C MET A 236 24.46 -14.19 7.38
N ARG A 237 24.47 -15.37 8.01
CA ARG A 237 23.92 -15.59 9.34
C ARG A 237 24.96 -16.28 10.20
N LEU A 238 25.22 -15.75 11.38
CA LEU A 238 25.97 -16.40 12.44
C LEU A 238 25.03 -16.60 13.63
N ALA A 239 24.83 -17.86 14.03
CA ALA A 239 24.06 -18.21 15.22
C ALA A 239 24.93 -18.99 16.19
N VAL A 240 24.85 -18.65 17.47
CA VAL A 240 25.58 -19.29 18.56
C VAL A 240 24.59 -19.57 19.68
N GLY A 241 24.64 -20.77 20.25
CA GLY A 241 23.75 -21.11 21.34
C GLY A 241 24.30 -22.15 22.29
N VAL A 242 23.72 -22.14 23.49
CA VAL A 242 24.00 -23.06 24.59
C VAL A 242 22.68 -23.62 25.09
N LYS A 243 22.63 -24.94 25.28
CA LYS A 243 21.50 -25.70 25.80
C LYS A 243 21.93 -26.43 27.07
N GLU A 244 21.26 -26.11 28.18
CA GLU A 244 21.42 -26.75 29.48
C GLU A 244 20.08 -27.29 29.98
N GLU A 245 20.09 -28.10 31.03
CA GLU A 245 18.88 -28.72 31.57
C GLU A 245 17.81 -27.68 31.93
N LYS A 246 18.22 -26.62 32.64
CA LYS A 246 17.29 -25.58 33.13
C LYS A 246 17.14 -24.38 32.22
N PHE A 247 18.06 -24.15 31.29
CA PHE A 247 18.00 -22.97 30.44
C PHE A 247 18.63 -23.17 29.06
N ASP A 248 18.16 -22.40 28.09
CA ASP A 248 18.77 -22.27 26.77
C ASP A 248 19.05 -20.81 26.47
N LEU A 249 20.13 -20.55 25.74
CA LEU A 249 20.48 -19.23 25.22
C LEU A 249 20.82 -19.36 23.74
N LEU A 250 20.29 -18.44 22.94
CA LEU A 250 20.62 -18.30 21.52
C LEU A 250 20.88 -16.83 21.21
N ALA A 251 21.97 -16.55 20.51
CA ALA A 251 22.23 -15.28 19.87
C ALA A 251 22.47 -15.50 18.38
N ALA A 252 21.82 -14.71 17.53
CA ALA A 252 22.07 -14.74 16.10
C ALA A 252 22.21 -13.32 15.53
N TYR A 253 23.13 -13.19 14.58
CA TYR A 253 23.33 -12.02 13.76
C TYR A 253 23.11 -12.40 12.30
N ALA A 254 22.31 -11.60 11.59
CA ALA A 254 22.08 -11.76 10.17
C ALA A 254 22.33 -10.44 9.44
N TYR A 255 22.96 -10.54 8.27
CA TYR A 255 23.18 -9.41 7.39
C TYR A 255 22.90 -9.84 5.95
N ARG A 256 22.15 -9.03 5.21
CA ARG A 256 21.90 -9.22 3.78
C ARG A 256 22.06 -7.89 3.06
N SER A 257 22.77 -7.89 1.94
CA SER A 257 22.90 -6.73 1.05
C SER A 257 22.75 -7.17 -0.39
N LYS A 258 21.80 -6.55 -1.09
CA LYS A 258 21.42 -6.86 -2.45
C LYS A 258 21.23 -5.57 -3.24
N GLY A 259 21.90 -5.49 -4.39
CA GLY A 259 21.70 -4.42 -5.36
C GLY A 259 20.41 -4.58 -6.20
N ASN A 260 20.19 -3.66 -7.10
CA ASN A 260 19.11 -3.71 -8.09
C ASN A 260 19.23 -4.98 -8.95
N TYR A 261 18.11 -5.68 -9.18
CA TYR A 261 18.11 -6.90 -10.00
C TYR A 261 18.03 -6.57 -11.51
N LEU A 262 18.46 -7.50 -12.36
CA LEU A 262 18.23 -7.42 -13.81
C LEU A 262 16.93 -8.12 -14.20
N ALA A 263 16.13 -7.50 -15.07
CA ALA A 263 14.94 -8.11 -15.64
C ALA A 263 15.26 -9.37 -16.47
N GLY A 264 14.27 -10.27 -16.53
CA GLY A 264 14.33 -11.46 -17.37
C GLY A 264 14.43 -11.14 -18.87
N LYS A 265 14.78 -12.16 -19.66
CA LYS A 265 14.92 -12.04 -21.13
C LYS A 265 13.66 -12.47 -21.89
N GLY A 266 12.84 -13.34 -21.30
CA GLY A 266 11.68 -13.93 -21.96
C GLY A 266 10.36 -13.23 -21.60
N GLY A 267 9.40 -13.26 -22.52
CA GLY A 267 8.02 -12.80 -22.26
C GLY A 267 7.82 -11.28 -22.29
N ALA A 268 8.86 -10.48 -22.52
CA ALA A 268 8.79 -9.02 -22.56
C ALA A 268 7.83 -8.50 -23.65
N SER A 269 7.75 -9.16 -24.80
CA SER A 269 6.84 -8.78 -25.90
C SER A 269 5.35 -8.78 -25.53
N LYS A 270 4.96 -9.43 -24.42
CA LYS A 270 3.60 -9.36 -23.87
C LYS A 270 3.30 -8.04 -23.15
N TYR A 271 4.33 -7.23 -22.91
CA TYR A 271 4.31 -5.97 -22.16
C TYR A 271 4.95 -4.82 -22.96
N GLU A 272 4.92 -4.91 -24.29
CA GLU A 272 5.34 -3.86 -25.24
C GLU A 272 4.14 -3.28 -26.02
N GLY A 273 2.92 -3.47 -25.50
CA GLY A 273 1.68 -2.98 -26.11
C GLY A 273 1.49 -1.47 -25.95
N VAL A 274 0.67 -0.87 -26.81
CA VAL A 274 0.30 0.56 -26.73
C VAL A 274 -0.95 0.77 -25.87
N ILE A 275 -1.14 1.99 -25.38
CA ILE A 275 -2.40 2.39 -24.73
C ILE A 275 -3.52 2.37 -25.79
N ASP A 276 -4.59 1.60 -25.57
CA ASP A 276 -5.74 1.57 -26.48
C ASP A 276 -6.67 2.78 -26.27
N GLU A 277 -6.34 3.87 -26.96
CA GLU A 277 -7.16 5.10 -27.00
C GLU A 277 -8.54 4.88 -27.65
N LYS A 278 -8.74 3.81 -28.44
CA LYS A 278 -10.01 3.55 -29.17
C LYS A 278 -11.10 2.93 -28.31
N SER A 279 -10.80 2.50 -27.10
CA SER A 279 -11.76 1.86 -26.21
C SER A 279 -12.88 2.79 -25.70
N GLY A 280 -12.84 4.09 -26.04
CA GLY A 280 -13.80 5.10 -25.60
C GLY A 280 -13.79 5.34 -24.09
N ARG A 281 -12.85 4.72 -23.37
CA ARG A 281 -12.56 5.02 -21.97
C ARG A 281 -11.51 6.11 -21.97
N ASP A 282 -11.87 7.30 -21.48
CA ASP A 282 -10.87 8.24 -20.96
C ASP A 282 -10.04 7.49 -19.92
N LEU A 283 -8.83 7.08 -20.27
CA LEU A 283 -7.83 6.64 -19.29
C LEU A 283 -7.40 7.89 -18.54
N LYS A 284 -8.19 8.25 -17.52
CA LYS A 284 -7.87 9.37 -16.62
C LYS A 284 -6.54 9.15 -15.88
N GLN A 285 -6.02 7.93 -15.90
CA GLN A 285 -4.71 7.54 -15.39
C GLN A 285 -4.24 6.26 -16.10
N ILE A 286 -2.93 6.09 -16.28
CA ILE A 286 -2.33 4.90 -16.91
C ILE A 286 -2.42 3.66 -15.99
N GLU A 287 -2.65 3.85 -14.69
CA GLU A 287 -2.75 2.77 -13.71
C GLU A 287 -4.14 2.11 -13.68
N PRO A 288 -4.25 0.78 -13.45
CA PRO A 288 -3.20 -0.18 -13.07
C PRO A 288 -2.65 -1.04 -14.22
N ASN A 289 -3.09 -0.83 -15.47
CA ASN A 289 -2.68 -1.64 -16.62
C ASN A 289 -1.58 -0.92 -17.40
N LEU A 290 -0.33 -1.34 -17.22
CA LEU A 290 0.83 -0.89 -18.01
C LEU A 290 1.12 -1.91 -19.13
N PRO A 291 0.37 -1.91 -20.27
CA PRO A 291 0.65 -2.84 -21.37
C PRO A 291 2.03 -2.62 -22.00
N PHE A 292 2.70 -1.52 -21.68
CA PHE A 292 4.03 -1.11 -22.15
C PHE A 292 5.12 -1.20 -21.08
N ALA A 293 4.91 -1.93 -19.97
CA ALA A 293 5.90 -1.99 -18.89
C ALA A 293 7.31 -2.38 -19.36
N ALA A 294 7.43 -3.26 -20.37
CA ALA A 294 8.73 -3.65 -20.94
C ALA A 294 9.35 -2.58 -21.86
N SER A 295 8.58 -1.59 -22.33
CA SER A 295 9.12 -0.44 -23.07
C SER A 295 9.93 0.48 -22.15
N ILE A 296 9.53 0.58 -20.88
CA ILE A 296 10.24 1.33 -19.84
C ILE A 296 11.30 0.46 -19.16
N TYR A 297 10.87 -0.67 -18.60
CA TYR A 297 11.72 -1.63 -17.90
C TYR A 297 12.16 -2.73 -18.86
N ARG A 298 13.09 -2.36 -19.76
CA ARG A 298 13.51 -3.20 -20.89
C ARG A 298 14.04 -4.58 -20.45
N PRO A 299 13.80 -5.64 -21.25
CA PRO A 299 14.35 -6.96 -20.96
C PRO A 299 15.87 -6.91 -20.84
N HIS A 300 16.43 -7.70 -19.93
CA HIS A 300 17.87 -7.75 -19.67
C HIS A 300 18.50 -6.43 -19.20
N THR A 301 17.71 -5.52 -18.63
CA THR A 301 18.21 -4.28 -18.03
C THR A 301 17.98 -4.27 -16.52
N GLU A 302 18.79 -3.48 -15.82
CA GLU A 302 18.64 -3.19 -14.40
C GLU A 302 17.30 -2.55 -14.13
N ILE A 303 16.63 -3.02 -13.09
CA ILE A 303 15.44 -2.41 -12.51
C ILE A 303 15.89 -1.60 -11.30
N PRO A 304 16.11 -0.27 -11.43
CA PRO A 304 16.59 0.53 -10.33
C PRO A 304 15.57 0.58 -9.19
N ASN A 305 16.04 1.04 -8.03
CA ASN A 305 15.20 1.19 -6.84
C ASN A 305 14.58 -0.13 -6.33
N THR A 306 15.28 -1.24 -6.53
CA THR A 306 14.92 -2.59 -6.04
C THR A 306 15.98 -3.20 -5.12
N SER A 307 17.04 -2.44 -4.83
CA SER A 307 18.07 -2.78 -3.86
C SER A 307 17.51 -2.89 -2.43
N SER A 308 18.08 -3.76 -1.62
CA SER A 308 17.76 -3.89 -0.20
C SER A 308 19.00 -4.26 0.62
N ALA A 309 19.07 -3.71 1.83
CA ALA A 309 20.05 -4.06 2.84
C ALA A 309 19.33 -4.26 4.17
N MET A 310 19.67 -5.34 4.87
CA MET A 310 19.01 -5.76 6.11
C MET A 310 20.10 -6.18 7.10
N GLU A 311 19.99 -5.69 8.32
CA GLU A 311 20.87 -6.04 9.43
C GLU A 311 20.00 -6.39 10.63
N SER A 312 20.15 -7.60 11.15
CA SER A 312 19.27 -8.14 12.17
C SER A 312 20.02 -8.85 13.29
N TYR A 313 19.51 -8.68 14.50
CA TYR A 313 19.99 -9.30 15.74
C TYR A 313 18.80 -10.03 16.38
N LEU A 314 19.06 -11.26 16.82
CA LEU A 314 18.09 -12.10 17.53
C LEU A 314 18.75 -12.59 18.82
N LEU A 315 18.07 -12.40 19.94
CA LEU A 315 18.41 -13.00 21.22
C LEU A 315 17.21 -13.80 21.71
N LYS A 316 17.44 -15.04 22.12
CA LYS A 316 16.44 -15.86 22.78
C LYS A 316 17.00 -16.45 24.06
N GLY A 317 16.15 -16.52 25.07
CA GLY A 317 16.40 -17.23 26.31
C GLY A 317 15.19 -18.08 26.66
N SER A 318 15.44 -19.32 27.07
CA SER A 318 14.41 -20.19 27.63
C SER A 318 14.82 -20.61 29.02
N LEU A 319 13.89 -20.61 29.98
CA LEU A 319 14.09 -21.07 31.34
C LEU A 319 13.03 -22.13 31.65
N ARG A 320 13.44 -23.22 32.27
CA ARG A 320 12.60 -24.32 32.77
C ARG A 320 12.76 -24.39 34.30
N PRO A 321 12.02 -23.58 35.07
CA PRO A 321 12.12 -23.60 36.54
C PRO A 321 11.79 -24.97 37.13
N THR A 322 10.81 -25.65 36.52
CA THR A 322 10.38 -27.02 36.81
C THR A 322 10.08 -27.74 35.50
N ASP A 323 9.86 -29.05 35.54
CA ASP A 323 9.48 -29.85 34.37
C ASP A 323 8.10 -29.50 33.80
N LYS A 324 7.34 -28.65 34.50
CA LYS A 324 5.96 -28.23 34.16
C LYS A 324 5.86 -26.75 33.76
N GLN A 325 6.93 -25.97 33.95
CA GLN A 325 6.95 -24.53 33.69
C GLN A 325 8.01 -24.19 32.65
N THR A 326 7.65 -23.31 31.72
CA THR A 326 8.61 -22.75 30.76
C THR A 326 8.41 -21.25 30.63
N VAL A 327 9.50 -20.49 30.69
CA VAL A 327 9.53 -19.06 30.39
C VAL A 327 10.41 -18.87 29.16
N LYS A 328 9.90 -18.26 28.10
CA LYS A 328 10.66 -17.89 26.91
C LYS A 328 10.72 -16.38 26.78
N MET A 329 11.91 -15.87 26.51
CA MET A 329 12.15 -14.47 26.20
C MET A 329 12.73 -14.37 24.80
N GLY A 330 12.21 -13.46 24.00
CA GLY A 330 12.74 -13.13 22.69
C GLY A 330 12.99 -11.62 22.56
N TYR A 331 14.11 -11.27 21.95
CA TYR A 331 14.38 -9.91 21.51
C TYR A 331 14.87 -9.93 20.07
N ARG A 332 14.28 -9.09 19.23
CA ARG A 332 14.65 -8.93 17.82
C ARG A 332 14.88 -7.47 17.52
N HIS A 333 15.98 -7.18 16.84
CA HIS A 333 16.24 -5.87 16.27
C HIS A 333 16.56 -6.02 14.79
N THR A 334 15.87 -5.28 13.94
CA THR A 334 16.09 -5.31 12.48
C THR A 334 16.15 -3.89 11.95
N LYS A 335 17.21 -3.56 11.22
CA LYS A 335 17.32 -2.34 10.43
C LYS A 335 17.31 -2.72 8.95
N MET A 336 16.47 -2.06 8.18
CA MET A 336 16.35 -2.27 6.75
C MET A 336 16.45 -0.96 6.00
N THR A 337 17.15 -0.98 4.88
CA THR A 337 17.23 0.11 3.93
C THR A 337 16.95 -0.44 2.55
N TYR A 338 15.97 0.10 1.83
CA TYR A 338 15.52 -0.48 0.56
C TYR A 338 15.03 0.58 -0.41
N GLY A 339 15.06 0.25 -1.70
CA GLY A 339 14.47 1.08 -2.75
C GLY A 339 12.95 0.95 -2.73
N GLU A 340 12.27 2.09 -2.76
CA GLU A 340 10.82 2.17 -2.92
C GLU A 340 10.42 3.39 -3.75
N ILE A 341 9.50 3.19 -4.70
CA ILE A 341 8.78 4.26 -5.40
C ILE A 341 7.30 4.05 -5.16
N MET A 342 6.58 5.10 -4.79
CA MET A 342 5.14 5.01 -4.65
C MET A 342 4.46 4.71 -6.00
N PRO A 343 3.51 3.75 -6.09
CA PRO A 343 2.95 3.30 -7.36
C PRO A 343 2.30 4.41 -8.14
N SER A 344 1.54 5.31 -7.49
CA SER A 344 0.91 6.48 -8.13
C SER A 344 1.90 7.50 -8.72
N ARG A 345 3.21 7.27 -8.55
CA ARG A 345 4.30 8.06 -9.11
C ARG A 345 4.93 7.35 -10.32
N LEU A 346 4.36 6.20 -10.72
CA LEU A 346 4.73 5.40 -11.88
C LEU A 346 3.83 5.67 -13.10
N ASP A 347 3.06 6.77 -13.07
CA ASP A 347 2.20 7.24 -14.15
C ASP A 347 3.02 7.92 -15.26
N PHE A 348 3.84 7.12 -15.95
CA PHE A 348 4.67 7.54 -17.08
C PHE A 348 4.67 6.46 -18.16
N SER A 349 4.84 6.87 -19.42
CA SER A 349 4.89 5.97 -20.58
C SER A 349 6.28 5.77 -21.18
N GLU A 350 7.21 6.71 -20.98
CA GLU A 350 8.58 6.64 -21.50
C GLU A 350 9.58 7.53 -20.72
N PHE A 351 10.87 7.15 -20.71
CA PHE A 351 12.00 7.92 -20.15
C PHE A 351 13.27 7.92 -21.04
N HIS A 352 13.12 7.72 -22.36
CA HIS A 352 14.23 7.73 -23.32
C HIS A 352 15.42 6.82 -22.91
N GLY A 353 15.14 5.65 -22.34
CA GLY A 353 16.15 4.69 -21.91
C GLY A 353 16.79 4.94 -20.54
N TYR A 354 16.26 5.87 -19.75
CA TYR A 354 16.61 6.06 -18.34
C TYR A 354 15.47 5.55 -17.46
N ILE A 355 15.75 5.28 -16.18
CA ILE A 355 14.73 4.79 -15.24
C ILE A 355 14.94 5.47 -13.88
N PRO A 356 13.88 5.84 -13.14
CA PRO A 356 14.02 6.48 -11.84
C PRO A 356 14.74 5.62 -10.79
N GLN A 357 15.68 6.24 -10.08
CA GLN A 357 16.29 5.74 -8.85
C GLN A 357 16.05 6.78 -7.75
N TRP A 358 15.04 6.50 -6.93
CA TRP A 358 14.67 7.36 -5.81
C TRP A 358 15.62 7.15 -4.62
N PRO A 359 15.55 8.02 -3.60
CA PRO A 359 16.25 7.79 -2.34
C PRO A 359 15.82 6.47 -1.71
N LEU A 360 16.63 5.92 -0.82
CA LEU A 360 16.27 4.68 -0.12
C LEU A 360 15.38 4.98 1.09
N ALA A 361 14.36 4.16 1.29
CA ALA A 361 13.57 4.10 2.51
C ALA A 361 14.36 3.40 3.62
N THR A 362 14.10 3.73 4.88
CA THR A 362 14.71 3.06 6.04
C THR A 362 13.67 2.69 7.08
N VAL A 363 13.76 1.47 7.62
CA VAL A 363 12.90 0.99 8.70
C VAL A 363 13.77 0.37 9.79
N LYS A 364 13.52 0.77 11.03
CA LYS A 364 14.12 0.19 12.23
C LYS A 364 13.02 -0.42 13.07
N GLN A 365 13.16 -1.69 13.38
CA GLN A 365 12.18 -2.42 14.16
C GLN A 365 12.82 -3.10 15.35
N GLN A 366 12.12 -3.03 16.47
CA GLN A 366 12.45 -3.69 17.71
C GLN A 366 11.23 -4.47 18.16
N ALA A 367 11.41 -5.73 18.55
CA ALA A 367 10.37 -6.56 19.11
C ALA A 367 10.89 -7.31 20.32
N PHE A 368 10.04 -7.37 21.34
CA PHE A 368 10.28 -8.10 22.57
C PHE A 368 9.04 -8.95 22.87
N ASN A 369 9.26 -10.19 23.29
CA ASN A 369 8.24 -11.09 23.80
C ASN A 369 8.73 -11.79 25.06
N LEU A 370 7.80 -12.03 25.98
CA LEU A 370 7.98 -12.86 27.16
C LEU A 370 6.76 -13.76 27.27
N ASP A 371 6.98 -15.05 27.13
CA ASP A 371 5.95 -16.08 27.11
C ASP A 371 6.17 -17.03 28.28
N TYR A 372 5.08 -17.39 28.97
CA TYR A 372 5.03 -18.30 30.09
C TYR A 372 4.04 -19.41 29.79
N ALA A 373 4.51 -20.65 29.85
CA ALA A 373 3.71 -21.85 29.72
C ALA A 373 3.73 -22.62 31.03
N TYR A 374 2.56 -23.08 31.46
CA TYR A 374 2.39 -23.93 32.63
C TYR A 374 1.47 -25.09 32.30
N ASN A 375 2.07 -26.25 32.10
CA ASN A 375 1.39 -27.48 31.76
C ASN A 375 1.43 -28.42 32.97
N LEU A 376 0.29 -28.65 33.62
CA LEU A 376 0.17 -29.58 34.74
C LEU A 376 -0.37 -30.92 34.25
N ASP A 377 -0.01 -32.00 34.94
CA ASP A 377 -0.65 -33.31 34.74
C ASP A 377 -2.05 -33.32 35.38
N ASN A 378 -2.90 -32.36 35.01
CA ASN A 378 -4.29 -32.29 35.43
C ASN A 378 -5.18 -31.83 34.26
N PRO A 379 -6.45 -32.24 34.23
CA PRO A 379 -7.36 -31.94 33.10
C PRO A 379 -7.82 -30.48 33.02
N TRP A 380 -7.43 -29.61 33.96
CA TRP A 380 -7.98 -28.25 34.08
C TRP A 380 -6.98 -27.15 33.68
N ILE A 381 -5.69 -27.44 33.65
CA ILE A 381 -4.64 -26.42 33.52
C ILE A 381 -3.62 -26.83 32.46
N ASN A 382 -3.79 -26.24 31.29
CA ASN A 382 -2.75 -26.09 30.28
C ASN A 382 -2.72 -24.61 29.88
N PHE A 383 -1.99 -23.83 30.68
CA PHE A 383 -2.05 -22.37 30.66
C PHE A 383 -0.87 -21.77 29.88
N ASN A 384 -1.18 -20.81 29.02
CA ASN A 384 -0.19 -19.99 28.35
C ASN A 384 -0.51 -18.51 28.54
N ALA A 385 0.51 -17.73 28.82
CA ALA A 385 0.43 -16.28 28.89
C ALA A 385 1.62 -15.68 28.18
N GLY A 386 1.42 -14.62 27.42
CA GLY A 386 2.54 -13.87 26.89
C GLY A 386 2.26 -12.41 26.76
N ILE A 387 3.33 -11.64 26.93
CA ILE A 387 3.35 -10.19 26.79
C ILE A 387 4.34 -9.84 25.72
N TRP A 388 4.01 -8.82 24.93
CA TRP A 388 4.87 -8.40 23.84
C TRP A 388 4.83 -6.90 23.62
N TYR A 389 5.91 -6.40 23.05
CA TYR A 389 6.10 -5.00 22.69
C TYR A 389 6.83 -4.91 21.36
N THR A 390 6.33 -4.09 20.45
CA THR A 390 7.01 -3.78 19.20
C THR A 390 7.10 -2.27 19.01
N ARG A 391 8.25 -1.82 18.50
CA ARG A 391 8.52 -0.43 18.14
C ARG A 391 9.11 -0.41 16.74
N THR A 392 8.46 0.34 15.86
CA THR A 392 8.88 0.51 14.47
C THR A 392 9.05 1.99 14.19
N ILE A 393 10.20 2.37 13.64
CA ILE A 393 10.50 3.71 13.15
C ILE A 393 10.76 3.58 11.66
N SER A 394 9.99 4.27 10.84
CA SER A 394 10.06 4.13 9.38
C SER A 394 10.11 5.48 8.70
N ASP A 395 11.04 5.62 7.76
CA ASP A 395 11.17 6.73 6.82
C ASP A 395 10.98 6.15 5.41
N THR A 396 9.75 6.20 4.88
CA THR A 396 9.36 5.53 3.63
C THR A 396 8.97 6.51 2.54
N ASN A 397 9.29 6.22 1.27
CA ASN A 397 8.95 7.11 0.15
C ASN A 397 7.49 6.90 -0.32
N THR A 398 6.54 7.08 0.60
CA THR A 398 5.11 6.76 0.42
C THR A 398 4.20 7.97 0.56
N SER A 399 4.75 9.18 0.62
CA SER A 399 3.91 10.38 0.83
C SER A 399 3.16 10.74 -0.44
N GLY A 400 3.71 10.41 -1.62
CA GLY A 400 3.24 10.84 -2.93
C GLY A 400 3.79 12.18 -3.41
N GLY A 401 4.53 12.90 -2.57
CA GLY A 401 5.41 13.99 -3.02
C GLY A 401 6.62 13.47 -3.79
N ASN A 402 7.46 14.38 -4.27
CA ASN A 402 8.66 14.03 -5.03
C ASN A 402 9.90 13.89 -4.15
N PRO A 403 10.86 13.06 -4.56
CA PRO A 403 12.13 12.92 -3.84
C PRO A 403 12.95 14.22 -3.86
N ARG A 404 12.55 15.21 -4.67
CA ARG A 404 13.21 16.50 -4.80
C ARG A 404 12.22 17.62 -5.12
N GLU A 405 11.84 18.37 -4.10
CA GLU A 405 10.98 19.56 -4.25
C GLU A 405 11.51 20.74 -3.47
N ALA A 406 11.11 21.95 -3.83
CA ALA A 406 11.26 23.09 -2.95
C ALA A 406 10.31 22.94 -1.75
N LYS A 407 10.80 23.20 -0.54
CA LYS A 407 9.98 23.27 0.68
C LYS A 407 8.88 24.33 0.57
N SER A 408 9.15 25.41 -0.16
CA SER A 408 8.20 26.43 -0.58
C SER A 408 8.68 27.01 -1.90
N LYS A 409 7.75 27.19 -2.86
CA LYS A 409 8.06 27.81 -4.15
C LYS A 409 8.16 29.33 -4.02
N ASP A 410 9.22 29.91 -4.52
CA ASP A 410 9.34 31.35 -4.78
C ASP A 410 8.64 31.66 -6.11
N VAL A 411 7.41 32.17 -6.02
CA VAL A 411 6.57 32.45 -7.19
C VAL A 411 7.16 33.55 -8.06
N ASP A 412 7.62 34.64 -7.44
CA ASP A 412 8.19 35.79 -8.15
C ASP A 412 9.46 35.39 -8.92
N TRP A 413 10.37 34.69 -8.24
CA TRP A 413 11.57 34.17 -8.89
C TRP A 413 11.22 33.21 -10.03
N THR A 414 10.28 32.28 -9.80
CA THR A 414 9.93 31.27 -10.82
C THR A 414 9.31 31.92 -12.05
N LEU A 415 8.37 32.84 -11.88
CA LEU A 415 7.71 33.52 -13.01
C LEU A 415 8.71 34.38 -13.79
N ALA A 416 9.55 35.14 -13.11
CA ALA A 416 10.56 36.00 -13.75
C ALA A 416 11.59 35.20 -14.55
N THR A 417 11.98 34.02 -14.06
CA THR A 417 13.01 33.17 -14.65
C THR A 417 12.49 32.12 -15.63
N THR A 418 11.17 31.98 -15.80
CA THR A 418 10.59 30.99 -16.73
C THR A 418 11.12 31.14 -18.15
N GLN A 419 11.38 32.38 -18.60
CA GLN A 419 11.95 32.67 -19.93
C GLN A 419 13.41 32.20 -20.10
N CYS A 420 14.12 31.91 -19.01
CA CYS A 420 15.50 31.43 -19.03
C CYS A 420 15.61 29.91 -19.19
N VAL A 421 14.47 29.21 -19.28
CA VAL A 421 14.39 27.76 -19.45
C VAL A 421 13.68 27.48 -20.77
N THR A 422 14.32 26.74 -21.67
CA THR A 422 13.72 26.30 -22.93
C THR A 422 13.69 24.79 -23.01
N VAL A 423 12.77 24.25 -23.81
CA VAL A 423 12.69 22.81 -24.09
C VAL A 423 13.47 22.52 -25.35
N ASN A 424 14.33 21.50 -25.31
CA ASN A 424 14.99 20.96 -26.49
C ASN A 424 14.10 19.90 -27.15
N PRO A 425 13.50 20.18 -28.33
CA PRO A 425 12.64 19.23 -29.02
C PRO A 425 13.41 18.01 -29.56
N ASP A 426 14.73 18.14 -29.74
CA ASP A 426 15.61 17.10 -30.29
C ASP A 426 16.36 16.32 -29.20
N ALA A 427 15.95 16.43 -27.93
CA ALA A 427 16.61 15.77 -26.82
C ALA A 427 16.61 14.24 -26.98
N VAL A 428 17.81 13.65 -27.01
CA VAL A 428 17.99 12.19 -27.12
C VAL A 428 18.12 11.50 -25.76
N ASN A 429 18.22 12.28 -24.69
CA ASN A 429 18.17 11.80 -23.31
C ASN A 429 17.49 12.83 -22.39
N PRO A 430 16.94 12.39 -21.24
CA PRO A 430 16.18 13.29 -20.37
C PRO A 430 16.98 14.47 -19.83
N HIS A 431 18.30 14.36 -19.66
CA HIS A 431 19.13 15.44 -19.13
C HIS A 431 19.31 16.60 -20.10
N GLU A 432 19.02 16.41 -21.39
CA GLU A 432 19.09 17.44 -22.43
C GLU A 432 17.73 18.10 -22.71
N PHE A 433 16.65 17.58 -22.11
CA PHE A 433 15.29 18.03 -22.39
C PHE A 433 15.07 19.49 -22.00
N LEU A 434 15.64 19.93 -20.88
CA LEU A 434 15.61 21.32 -20.43
C LEU A 434 16.96 21.98 -20.71
N VAL A 435 16.94 23.06 -21.49
CA VAL A 435 18.10 23.91 -21.77
C VAL A 435 18.00 25.14 -20.87
N LEU A 436 19.07 25.38 -20.12
CA LEU A 436 19.12 26.41 -19.11
C LEU A 436 20.07 27.54 -19.52
N ASP A 437 19.54 28.74 -19.69
CA ASP A 437 20.35 29.94 -19.84
C ASP A 437 20.77 30.46 -18.47
N ARG A 438 21.98 30.06 -18.05
CA ARG A 438 22.55 30.44 -16.75
C ARG A 438 22.81 31.93 -16.62
N ASP A 439 23.15 32.60 -17.71
CA ASP A 439 23.41 34.04 -17.70
C ASP A 439 22.09 34.82 -17.57
N CYS A 440 21.03 34.35 -18.23
CA CYS A 440 19.67 34.85 -18.01
C CYS A 440 19.22 34.65 -16.57
N LEU A 441 19.43 33.46 -16.00
CA LEU A 441 19.10 33.17 -14.60
C LEU A 441 19.86 34.07 -13.63
N ALA A 442 21.17 34.27 -13.83
CA ALA A 442 21.96 35.17 -12.99
C ALA A 442 21.45 36.62 -13.11
N ARG A 443 21.16 37.08 -14.34
CA ARG A 443 20.72 38.46 -14.61
C ARG A 443 19.33 38.76 -14.02
N ILE A 444 18.40 37.82 -14.09
CA ILE A 444 16.99 38.04 -13.70
C ILE A 444 16.71 37.48 -12.29
N GLY A 445 17.27 36.32 -11.97
CA GLY A 445 17.03 35.58 -10.73
C GLY A 445 17.85 36.07 -9.53
N ASP A 446 19.15 36.35 -9.69
CA ASP A 446 20.01 36.74 -8.55
C ASP A 446 19.52 38.00 -7.81
N PRO A 447 19.02 39.06 -8.49
CA PRO A 447 18.44 40.20 -7.79
C PRO A 447 17.27 39.81 -6.88
N LEU A 448 16.40 38.91 -7.34
CA LEU A 448 15.24 38.42 -6.57
C LEU A 448 15.67 37.53 -5.40
N VAL A 449 16.70 36.68 -5.59
CA VAL A 449 17.29 35.88 -4.49
C VAL A 449 17.89 36.78 -3.42
N LYS A 450 18.56 37.88 -3.80
CA LYS A 450 19.10 38.88 -2.86
C LYS A 450 18.01 39.65 -2.13
N GLN A 451 16.90 39.96 -2.80
CA GLN A 451 15.74 40.64 -2.21
C GLN A 451 15.02 39.73 -1.21
N ASN A 452 14.90 38.43 -1.53
CA ASN A 452 14.22 37.42 -0.72
C ASN A 452 15.20 36.28 -0.33
N PRO A 453 16.13 36.53 0.62
CA PRO A 453 17.16 35.57 0.98
C PRO A 453 16.59 34.34 1.70
N ASN A 454 17.20 33.18 1.47
CA ASN A 454 16.80 31.90 2.08
C ASN A 454 17.45 31.68 3.46
N THR A 455 17.12 32.53 4.43
CA THR A 455 17.78 32.50 5.75
C THR A 455 17.30 31.38 6.68
N ASP A 456 16.12 30.83 6.43
CA ASP A 456 15.43 29.82 7.24
C ASP A 456 15.28 28.46 6.53
N GLY A 457 15.87 28.33 5.34
CA GLY A 457 15.73 27.15 4.49
C GLY A 457 14.35 26.98 3.84
N LYS A 458 13.52 28.03 3.82
CA LYS A 458 12.20 28.04 3.14
C LYS A 458 12.27 27.59 1.68
N TYR A 459 13.33 27.94 0.97
CA TYR A 459 13.53 27.61 -0.45
C TYR A 459 14.48 26.42 -0.65
N ASN A 460 14.71 25.60 0.37
CA ASN A 460 15.56 24.43 0.22
C ASN A 460 14.88 23.30 -0.54
N TYR A 461 15.68 22.53 -1.29
CA TYR A 461 15.26 21.21 -1.73
C TYR A 461 15.02 20.28 -0.53
N VAL A 462 13.93 19.52 -0.56
CA VAL A 462 13.54 18.54 0.44
C VAL A 462 13.08 17.24 -0.22
N ASN A 463 13.09 16.16 0.57
CA ASN A 463 12.49 14.88 0.19
C ASN A 463 10.99 14.90 0.52
N ALA A 464 10.18 15.50 -0.34
CA ALA A 464 8.74 15.52 -0.15
C ALA A 464 8.10 14.13 -0.32
N ALA A 465 8.77 13.17 -0.96
CA ALA A 465 8.31 11.77 -1.10
C ALA A 465 8.30 10.99 0.23
N GLN A 466 9.08 11.42 1.22
CA GLN A 466 9.29 10.68 2.46
C GLN A 466 8.18 10.95 3.49
N VAL A 467 7.65 9.89 4.08
CA VAL A 467 6.84 9.92 5.30
C VAL A 467 7.63 9.27 6.42
N ASN A 468 7.62 9.92 7.57
CA ASN A 468 8.16 9.38 8.80
C ASN A 468 7.00 8.86 9.66
N ALA A 469 7.15 7.68 10.22
CA ALA A 469 6.17 7.09 11.13
C ALA A 469 6.87 6.37 12.29
N TYR A 470 6.35 6.59 13.49
CA TYR A 470 6.71 5.89 14.71
C TYR A 470 5.51 5.09 15.16
N ASN A 471 5.59 3.78 15.04
CA ASN A 471 4.56 2.87 15.49
C ASN A 471 5.02 2.14 16.75
N THR A 472 4.16 2.08 17.75
CA THR A 472 4.36 1.28 18.96
C THR A 472 3.14 0.41 19.17
N ARG A 473 3.37 -0.89 19.33
CA ARG A 473 2.33 -1.85 19.67
C ARG A 473 2.74 -2.61 20.93
N ARG A 474 1.74 -2.93 21.74
CA ARG A 474 1.91 -3.77 22.91
C ARG A 474 0.70 -4.63 23.08
N GLY A 475 0.91 -5.86 23.52
CA GLY A 475 -0.20 -6.76 23.74
C GLY A 475 0.08 -7.81 24.78
N ILE A 476 -1.01 -8.44 25.16
CA ILE A 476 -1.09 -9.55 26.10
C ILE A 476 -1.96 -10.61 25.43
N HIS A 477 -1.54 -11.86 25.54
CA HIS A 477 -2.36 -13.00 25.17
C HIS A 477 -2.38 -13.99 26.32
N LEU A 478 -3.54 -14.60 26.55
CA LEU A 478 -3.78 -15.61 27.57
C LEU A 478 -4.56 -16.75 26.93
N SER A 479 -4.22 -17.98 27.25
CA SER A 479 -5.04 -19.14 26.90
C SER A 479 -4.96 -20.21 27.98
N ASN A 480 -6.04 -20.98 28.13
CA ASN A 480 -6.06 -22.19 28.92
C ASN A 480 -6.87 -23.25 28.19
N THR A 481 -6.30 -24.45 28.06
CA THR A 481 -7.01 -25.62 27.55
C THR A 481 -7.34 -26.56 28.70
N MET A 482 -8.60 -26.99 28.75
CA MET A 482 -9.14 -27.93 29.75
C MET A 482 -9.63 -29.18 29.04
N ASN A 483 -9.18 -30.35 29.45
CA ASN A 483 -9.75 -31.63 29.06
C ASN A 483 -10.98 -31.89 29.94
N LEU A 484 -12.17 -31.49 29.47
CA LEU A 484 -13.42 -31.70 30.21
C LEU A 484 -13.76 -33.19 30.34
N THR A 485 -13.38 -33.99 29.34
CA THR A 485 -13.38 -35.46 29.33
C THR A 485 -12.21 -35.97 28.48
N ASP A 486 -11.98 -37.27 28.44
CA ASP A 486 -10.97 -37.91 27.55
C ASP A 486 -11.21 -37.63 26.05
N GLN A 487 -12.39 -37.15 25.69
CA GLN A 487 -12.82 -36.89 24.32
C GLN A 487 -13.21 -35.43 24.06
N LEU A 488 -13.19 -34.56 25.07
CA LEU A 488 -13.69 -33.19 24.94
C LEU A 488 -12.74 -32.20 25.59
N ASP A 489 -12.18 -31.30 24.77
CA ASP A 489 -11.41 -30.16 25.25
C ASP A 489 -12.19 -28.87 25.13
N LEU A 490 -12.00 -27.97 26.08
CA LEU A 490 -12.41 -26.57 26.01
C LEU A 490 -11.18 -25.68 26.12
N THR A 491 -10.95 -24.88 25.08
CA THR A 491 -9.96 -23.80 25.12
C THR A 491 -10.64 -22.48 25.31
N ILE A 492 -10.17 -21.69 26.27
CA ILE A 492 -10.54 -20.29 26.45
C ILE A 492 -9.31 -19.45 26.18
N SER A 493 -9.46 -18.37 25.41
CA SER A 493 -8.36 -17.47 25.11
C SER A 493 -8.81 -16.01 25.12
N ALA A 494 -7.91 -15.14 25.55
CA ALA A 494 -8.10 -13.70 25.56
C ALA A 494 -6.87 -13.01 25.00
N ALA A 495 -7.06 -11.94 24.22
CA ALA A 495 -5.98 -11.09 23.74
C ALA A 495 -6.37 -9.62 23.90
N LEU A 496 -5.39 -8.81 24.28
CA LEU A 496 -5.52 -7.36 24.33
C LEU A 496 -4.34 -6.77 23.58
N GLN A 497 -4.60 -5.84 22.67
CA GLN A 497 -3.56 -5.09 21.99
C GLN A 497 -3.85 -3.59 22.00
N LYS A 498 -2.78 -2.82 22.01
CA LYS A 498 -2.83 -1.36 21.88
C LYS A 498 -1.75 -0.89 20.92
N GLU A 499 -2.17 -0.08 19.96
CA GLU A 499 -1.34 0.56 18.96
C GLU A 499 -1.34 2.08 19.16
N ARG A 500 -0.17 2.71 18.97
CA ARG A 500 -0.03 4.15 18.85
C ARG A 500 0.92 4.46 17.71
N LEU A 501 0.41 5.23 16.75
CA LEU A 501 1.11 5.73 15.58
C LEU A 501 1.29 7.24 15.71
N THR A 502 2.51 7.73 15.49
CA THR A 502 2.83 9.16 15.45
C THR A 502 3.79 9.46 14.31
N SER A 503 3.96 10.73 13.93
CA SER A 503 4.93 11.19 12.94
C SER A 503 5.69 12.41 13.46
N SER A 504 6.91 12.65 12.98
CA SER A 504 7.69 13.86 13.29
C SER A 504 7.81 14.85 12.12
N HIS A 505 7.41 14.45 10.91
CA HIS A 505 7.35 15.37 9.78
C HIS A 505 6.20 16.36 10.02
N PHE A 506 6.51 17.61 10.34
CA PHE A 506 5.51 18.65 10.55
C PHE A 506 5.80 19.91 9.74
N ASN A 507 5.12 19.99 8.59
CA ASN A 507 4.22 21.11 8.33
C ASN A 507 2.80 20.63 8.70
N ALA A 508 1.94 21.50 9.24
CA ALA A 508 0.55 21.13 9.61
C ALA A 508 -0.32 20.70 8.41
N LYS A 509 0.17 20.93 7.19
CA LYS A 509 -0.44 20.56 5.91
C LYS A 509 0.66 20.00 4.99
N PRO A 510 0.31 19.18 3.98
CA PRO A 510 1.25 18.72 2.95
C PRO A 510 2.07 19.88 2.36
N ASN A 511 3.24 19.60 1.78
CA ASN A 511 4.02 20.63 1.10
C ASN A 511 3.10 21.36 0.10
N PRO A 512 2.89 22.69 0.23
CA PRO A 512 2.03 23.42 -0.69
C PRO A 512 2.54 23.38 -2.14
N SER A 513 3.81 23.00 -2.33
CA SER A 513 4.43 22.82 -3.64
C SER A 513 4.24 21.41 -4.22
N SER A 514 3.66 20.48 -3.45
CA SER A 514 3.38 19.10 -3.87
C SER A 514 1.96 18.96 -4.38
N THR A 515 1.80 18.25 -5.50
CA THR A 515 0.50 17.97 -6.13
C THR A 515 -0.19 16.73 -5.57
N TYR A 516 0.55 15.84 -4.88
CA TYR A 516 0.08 14.49 -4.55
C TYR A 516 0.58 13.98 -3.18
N GLU A 517 0.83 14.86 -2.21
CA GLU A 517 1.33 14.48 -0.89
C GLU A 517 0.21 14.20 0.14
N SER A 518 0.24 13.00 0.72
CA SER A 518 -0.64 12.56 1.81
C SER A 518 -0.22 13.18 3.13
N PRO A 519 -1.17 13.62 3.97
CA PRO A 519 -0.86 14.12 5.29
C PRO A 519 -0.25 13.03 6.18
N PRO A 520 0.50 13.42 7.24
CA PRO A 520 1.01 12.47 8.21
C PRO A 520 -0.14 11.74 8.90
N ARG A 521 0.13 10.52 9.35
CA ARG A 521 -0.83 9.70 10.10
C ARG A 521 -0.43 9.64 11.56
N ALA A 522 -1.34 10.05 12.44
CA ALA A 522 -1.18 9.90 13.88
C ALA A 522 -2.50 9.45 14.50
N GLY A 523 -2.44 8.46 15.37
CA GLY A 523 -3.63 7.93 16.03
C GLY A 523 -3.31 6.77 16.95
N ARG A 524 -4.35 6.30 17.63
CA ARG A 524 -4.25 5.24 18.63
C ARG A 524 -5.44 4.31 18.52
N ARG A 525 -5.18 3.01 18.63
CA ARG A 525 -6.19 1.95 18.56
C ARG A 525 -5.99 1.00 19.73
N GLN A 526 -7.07 0.49 20.27
CA GLN A 526 -7.04 -0.62 21.23
C GLN A 526 -8.09 -1.62 20.81
N GLU A 527 -7.75 -2.89 20.95
CA GLU A 527 -8.61 -4.00 20.58
C GLU A 527 -8.48 -5.09 21.62
N TRP A 528 -9.60 -5.69 21.99
CA TRP A 528 -9.62 -6.84 22.86
C TRP A 528 -10.47 -7.94 22.24
N ASP A 529 -10.09 -9.16 22.57
CA ASP A 529 -10.56 -10.36 21.94
C ASP A 529 -10.74 -11.45 22.98
N ILE A 530 -11.90 -12.11 22.99
CA ILE A 530 -12.15 -13.28 23.82
C ILE A 530 -12.77 -14.35 22.94
N ALA A 531 -12.21 -15.56 23.01
CA ALA A 531 -12.72 -16.70 22.29
C ALA A 531 -12.79 -17.94 23.18
N PHE A 532 -13.73 -18.81 22.85
CA PHE A 532 -13.75 -20.18 23.35
C PHE A 532 -13.92 -21.16 22.18
N ASN A 533 -13.35 -22.36 22.33
CA ASN A 533 -13.44 -23.41 21.34
C ASN A 533 -13.55 -24.78 22.02
N PHE A 534 -14.55 -25.55 21.62
CA PHE A 534 -14.72 -26.95 21.98
C PHE A 534 -14.14 -27.84 20.89
N ASN A 535 -13.34 -28.83 21.29
CA ASN A 535 -12.83 -29.88 20.40
C ASN A 535 -13.32 -31.25 20.91
N TYR A 536 -14.30 -31.84 20.23
CA TYR A 536 -14.93 -33.10 20.61
C TYR A 536 -14.54 -34.23 19.66
N ARG A 537 -13.99 -35.31 20.21
CA ARG A 537 -13.46 -36.49 19.51
C ARG A 537 -14.19 -37.75 19.97
N PRO A 538 -15.47 -37.95 19.60
CA PRO A 538 -16.27 -39.10 20.05
C PRO A 538 -15.73 -40.45 19.56
N THR A 539 -14.99 -40.45 18.45
CA THR A 539 -14.35 -41.63 17.87
C THR A 539 -12.95 -41.26 17.38
N ASN A 540 -12.16 -42.25 16.96
CA ASN A 540 -10.84 -42.04 16.37
C ASN A 540 -10.87 -41.49 14.94
N TRP A 541 -12.04 -41.40 14.30
CA TRP A 541 -12.20 -40.92 12.92
C TRP A 541 -13.04 -39.65 12.81
N LEU A 542 -13.75 -39.27 13.88
CA LEU A 542 -14.64 -38.10 13.89
C LEU A 542 -14.15 -37.07 14.90
N MET A 543 -13.94 -35.85 14.41
CA MET A 543 -13.65 -34.66 15.21
C MET A 543 -14.70 -33.58 14.91
N LEU A 544 -15.24 -32.96 15.96
CA LEU A 544 -16.20 -31.88 15.88
C LEU A 544 -15.65 -30.66 16.63
N THR A 545 -15.53 -29.54 15.95
CA THR A 545 -15.03 -28.28 16.52
C THR A 545 -16.13 -27.22 16.50
N ALA A 546 -16.37 -26.57 17.63
CA ALA A 546 -17.37 -25.51 17.75
C ALA A 546 -16.90 -24.44 18.73
N GLY A 547 -16.93 -23.18 18.31
CA GLY A 547 -16.47 -22.07 19.15
C GLY A 547 -17.12 -20.75 18.75
N ALA A 548 -16.87 -19.73 19.56
CA ALA A 548 -17.24 -18.36 19.25
C ALA A 548 -16.14 -17.40 19.71
N ARG A 549 -16.08 -16.26 19.04
CA ARG A 549 -15.14 -15.17 19.33
C ARG A 549 -15.90 -13.85 19.38
N TYR A 550 -15.58 -13.06 20.39
CA TYR A 550 -16.02 -11.68 20.54
C TYR A 550 -14.81 -10.76 20.41
N ASN A 551 -14.93 -9.77 19.55
CA ASN A 551 -13.90 -8.76 19.31
C ASN A 551 -14.53 -7.37 19.42
N GLU A 552 -13.88 -6.47 20.13
CA GLU A 552 -14.26 -5.06 20.19
C GLU A 552 -13.00 -4.19 20.11
N TYR A 553 -13.13 -3.06 19.42
CA TYR A 553 -12.06 -2.09 19.28
C TYR A 553 -12.60 -0.66 19.39
N TRP A 554 -11.70 0.26 19.72
CA TRP A 554 -11.90 1.70 19.56
C TRP A 554 -10.67 2.32 18.90
N SER A 555 -10.84 3.46 18.22
CA SER A 555 -9.74 4.17 17.57
C SER A 555 -9.89 5.68 17.69
N PHE A 556 -8.79 6.40 17.80
CA PHE A 556 -8.82 7.86 17.93
C PHE A 556 -7.79 8.50 17.00
N ASP A 557 -8.23 9.51 16.24
CA ASP A 557 -7.41 10.26 15.29
C ASP A 557 -6.68 11.41 16.01
N ASP A 558 -5.43 11.14 16.40
CA ASP A 558 -4.60 12.12 17.09
C ASP A 558 -4.19 13.28 16.15
N TYR A 559 -4.13 13.05 14.83
CA TYR A 559 -3.80 14.08 13.84
C TYR A 559 -4.95 15.09 13.68
N LEU A 560 -6.18 14.61 13.47
CA LEU A 560 -7.36 15.49 13.40
C LEU A 560 -7.55 16.26 14.71
N ASN A 561 -7.32 15.59 15.85
CA ASN A 561 -7.41 16.26 17.16
C ASN A 561 -6.36 17.37 17.30
N TYR A 562 -5.12 17.15 16.82
CA TYR A 562 -4.10 18.19 16.76
C TYR A 562 -4.53 19.36 15.87
N LEU A 563 -5.01 19.11 14.64
CA LEU A 563 -5.47 20.16 13.74
C LEU A 563 -6.62 20.99 14.35
N LEU A 564 -7.54 20.31 15.04
CA LEU A 564 -8.67 20.95 15.69
C LEU A 564 -8.23 21.82 16.88
N THR A 565 -7.43 21.27 17.79
CA THR A 565 -7.02 21.94 19.05
C THR A 565 -5.98 23.04 18.83
N SER A 566 -5.15 22.94 17.79
CA SER A 566 -4.23 24.00 17.38
C SER A 566 -4.89 25.14 16.59
N GLY A 567 -6.11 24.93 16.09
CA GLY A 567 -6.81 25.85 15.19
C GLY A 567 -6.35 25.78 13.73
N GLU A 568 -5.32 24.97 13.40
CA GLU A 568 -4.80 24.82 12.04
C GLU A 568 -5.83 24.27 11.05
N LEU A 569 -6.81 23.47 11.53
CA LEU A 569 -7.88 22.92 10.70
C LEU A 569 -8.69 24.00 9.97
N TYR A 570 -8.95 25.13 10.64
CA TYR A 570 -9.79 26.20 10.14
C TYR A 570 -9.01 27.46 9.77
N LYS A 571 -7.68 27.37 9.71
CA LYS A 571 -6.82 28.49 9.35
C LYS A 571 -7.10 28.91 7.89
N PRO A 572 -7.37 30.21 7.64
CA PRO A 572 -7.56 30.74 6.28
C PRO A 572 -6.37 30.42 5.38
N TYR A 573 -6.64 30.27 4.09
CA TYR A 573 -5.61 30.13 3.09
C TYR A 573 -5.23 31.53 2.55
N HIS A 574 -3.97 31.92 2.68
CA HIS A 574 -3.49 33.20 2.16
C HIS A 574 -2.85 33.00 0.79
N TYR A 575 -3.34 33.70 -0.23
CA TYR A 575 -2.80 33.66 -1.58
C TYR A 575 -2.87 35.03 -2.22
N ASP A 576 -1.74 35.48 -2.78
CA ASP A 576 -1.61 36.76 -3.49
C ASP A 576 -2.12 37.98 -2.68
N GLY A 577 -1.78 38.03 -1.38
CA GLY A 577 -2.22 39.13 -0.51
C GLY A 577 -3.68 39.03 -0.05
N VAL A 578 -4.42 37.98 -0.44
CA VAL A 578 -5.84 37.78 -0.11
C VAL A 578 -6.03 36.58 0.80
N ASP A 579 -6.77 36.79 1.89
CA ASP A 579 -7.20 35.72 2.80
C ASP A 579 -8.49 35.07 2.30
N TYR A 580 -8.40 33.80 1.93
CA TYR A 580 -9.55 32.97 1.59
C TYR A 580 -10.06 32.29 2.88
N PRO A 581 -11.33 32.52 3.28
CA PRO A 581 -11.88 31.92 4.48
C PRO A 581 -11.99 30.41 4.34
N ALA A 582 -12.02 29.69 5.46
CA ALA A 582 -12.34 28.27 5.45
C ALA A 582 -13.72 28.04 4.81
N THR A 583 -13.83 26.98 4.01
CA THR A 583 -15.06 26.62 3.30
C THR A 583 -15.48 25.19 3.61
N VAL A 584 -16.77 24.93 3.50
CA VAL A 584 -17.36 23.58 3.58
C VAL A 584 -18.04 23.24 2.26
N ASN A 585 -17.78 22.04 1.74
CA ASN A 585 -18.47 21.54 0.56
C ASN A 585 -19.93 21.27 0.93
N VAL A 586 -20.86 21.88 0.20
CA VAL A 586 -22.30 21.79 0.49
C VAL A 586 -23.07 21.09 -0.62
N GLY A 587 -22.40 20.72 -1.71
CA GLY A 587 -23.04 20.08 -2.85
C GLY A 587 -22.12 19.89 -4.05
N GLN A 588 -22.70 19.45 -5.15
CA GLN A 588 -22.06 19.38 -6.46
C GLN A 588 -22.85 20.16 -7.50
N SER A 589 -22.15 20.90 -8.35
CA SER A 589 -22.72 21.54 -9.51
C SER A 589 -22.52 20.64 -10.72
N ILE A 590 -23.59 20.39 -11.48
CA ILE A 590 -23.54 19.62 -12.72
C ILE A 590 -23.63 20.58 -13.91
N SER A 591 -22.54 20.65 -14.67
CA SER A 591 -22.51 21.32 -15.97
C SER A 591 -22.95 20.35 -17.06
N TYR A 592 -23.78 20.85 -17.97
CA TYR A 592 -24.35 20.06 -19.04
C TYR A 592 -24.26 20.79 -20.37
N LYS A 593 -24.25 20.01 -21.45
CA LYS A 593 -24.37 20.50 -22.81
C LYS A 593 -25.72 20.09 -23.39
N GLU A 594 -26.28 20.96 -24.21
CA GLU A 594 -27.54 20.77 -24.92
C GLU A 594 -27.29 20.64 -26.42
N VAL A 595 -27.93 19.67 -27.07
CA VAL A 595 -27.90 19.52 -28.53
C VAL A 595 -28.75 20.61 -29.17
N MET A 596 -28.16 21.41 -30.05
CA MET A 596 -28.88 22.46 -30.76
C MET A 596 -29.82 21.90 -31.82
N THR A 597 -30.89 22.62 -32.13
CA THR A 597 -31.73 22.25 -33.28
C THR A 597 -30.98 22.52 -34.58
N GLN A 598 -31.32 21.78 -35.65
CA GLN A 598 -30.73 21.96 -36.98
C GLN A 598 -30.75 23.43 -37.43
N LYS A 599 -31.91 24.08 -37.26
CA LYS A 599 -32.11 25.48 -37.66
C LYS A 599 -31.25 26.46 -36.87
N GLU A 600 -31.12 26.26 -35.57
CA GLU A 600 -30.30 27.14 -34.71
C GLU A 600 -28.81 26.95 -34.99
N TRP A 601 -28.37 25.71 -35.21
CA TRP A 601 -26.98 25.40 -35.55
C TRP A 601 -26.59 25.99 -36.91
N GLU A 602 -27.40 25.78 -37.95
CA GLU A 602 -27.15 26.35 -39.28
C GLU A 602 -27.05 27.88 -39.23
N ARG A 603 -27.95 28.53 -38.47
CA ARG A 603 -27.91 29.98 -38.32
C ARG A 603 -26.70 30.46 -37.53
N TYR A 604 -26.34 29.76 -36.46
CA TYR A 604 -25.13 30.05 -35.69
C TYR A 604 -23.87 29.92 -36.56
N ASP A 605 -23.72 28.79 -37.26
CA ASP A 605 -22.57 28.49 -38.11
C ASP A 605 -22.43 29.51 -39.25
N GLU A 606 -23.53 29.91 -39.88
CA GLU A 606 -23.54 30.97 -40.90
C GLU A 606 -23.01 32.30 -40.36
N ILE A 607 -23.53 32.74 -39.20
CA ILE A 607 -23.13 34.02 -38.58
C ILE A 607 -21.67 33.94 -38.09
N ASN A 608 -21.29 32.83 -37.45
CA ASN A 608 -19.95 32.62 -36.92
C ASN A 608 -18.89 32.64 -38.03
N LYS A 609 -19.17 32.03 -39.19
CA LYS A 609 -18.29 32.08 -40.37
C LYS A 609 -18.15 33.50 -40.93
N LYS A 610 -19.24 34.27 -40.96
CA LYS A 610 -19.22 35.66 -41.47
C LYS A 610 -18.46 36.62 -40.57
N LEU A 611 -18.56 36.45 -39.25
CA LEU A 611 -17.90 37.33 -38.27
C LEU A 611 -16.45 36.90 -37.95
N PHE A 612 -16.21 35.59 -37.83
CA PHE A 612 -14.97 35.03 -37.26
C PHE A 612 -14.31 33.95 -38.14
N GLY A 613 -14.85 33.68 -39.33
CA GLY A 613 -14.28 32.71 -40.26
C GLY A 613 -13.00 33.21 -40.94
N PRO A 614 -12.22 32.31 -41.57
CA PRO A 614 -10.98 32.68 -42.27
C PRO A 614 -11.21 33.62 -43.47
N ASP A 615 -12.42 33.63 -44.02
CA ASP A 615 -12.84 34.51 -45.12
C ASP A 615 -13.55 35.79 -44.63
N SER A 616 -13.52 36.10 -43.33
CA SER A 616 -14.12 37.34 -42.82
C SER A 616 -13.27 38.56 -43.21
N GLU A 617 -13.86 39.47 -43.98
CA GLU A 617 -13.21 40.73 -44.36
C GLU A 617 -13.57 41.84 -43.37
N VAL A 618 -12.59 42.68 -43.03
CA VAL A 618 -12.84 43.89 -42.22
C VAL A 618 -13.76 44.82 -43.01
N CYS A 619 -14.92 45.16 -42.45
CA CYS A 619 -15.87 46.08 -43.08
C CYS A 619 -15.24 47.46 -43.34
N LYS A 620 -15.38 47.97 -44.57
CA LYS A 620 -14.83 49.27 -45.03
C LYS A 620 -15.89 50.29 -45.43
N THR A 621 -17.18 49.98 -45.23
CA THR A 621 -18.30 50.84 -45.63
C THR A 621 -19.38 50.85 -44.54
N GLU A 622 -20.08 51.97 -44.38
CA GLU A 622 -21.17 52.13 -43.39
C GLU A 622 -22.33 51.13 -43.57
N ALA A 623 -22.53 50.61 -44.79
CA ALA A 623 -23.54 49.58 -45.04
C ALA A 623 -23.10 48.20 -44.51
N CYS A 624 -21.81 47.88 -44.65
CA CYS A 624 -21.20 46.65 -44.13
C CYS A 624 -21.19 46.66 -42.60
N GLU A 625 -20.75 47.76 -41.98
CA GLU A 625 -20.69 47.90 -40.52
C GLU A 625 -22.08 47.74 -39.86
N ARG A 626 -23.14 48.26 -40.50
CA ARG A 626 -24.52 48.09 -40.01
C ARG A 626 -25.00 46.64 -40.08
N GLU A 627 -24.62 45.89 -41.12
CA GLU A 627 -24.99 44.47 -41.21
C GLU A 627 -24.13 43.63 -40.26
N GLU A 628 -22.85 43.96 -40.06
CA GLU A 628 -21.98 43.33 -39.06
C GLU A 628 -22.50 43.55 -37.63
N GLU A 629 -22.92 44.77 -37.28
CA GLU A 629 -23.50 45.08 -35.97
C GLU A 629 -24.79 44.27 -35.73
N LYS A 630 -25.62 44.12 -36.76
CA LYS A 630 -26.85 43.32 -36.71
C LYS A 630 -26.54 41.83 -36.55
N LEU A 631 -25.57 41.29 -37.29
CA LEU A 631 -25.11 39.91 -37.17
C LEU A 631 -24.48 39.65 -35.80
N SER A 632 -23.71 40.59 -35.27
CA SER A 632 -23.11 40.52 -33.94
C SER A 632 -24.18 40.50 -32.84
N LYS A 633 -25.19 41.36 -32.91
CA LYS A 633 -26.35 41.33 -32.00
C LYS A 633 -27.09 39.99 -32.07
N GLU A 634 -27.26 39.43 -33.27
CA GLU A 634 -27.89 38.13 -33.45
C GLU A 634 -27.02 36.98 -32.92
N PHE A 635 -25.71 37.03 -33.15
CA PHE A 635 -24.73 36.09 -32.59
C PHE A 635 -24.83 36.04 -31.06
N TRP A 636 -24.75 37.19 -30.40
CA TRP A 636 -24.85 37.29 -28.94
C TRP A 636 -26.22 36.90 -28.40
N LYS A 637 -27.28 37.04 -29.20
CA LYS A 637 -28.61 36.54 -28.86
C LYS A 637 -28.69 35.02 -28.94
N ILE A 638 -28.00 34.40 -29.89
CA ILE A 638 -27.95 32.93 -30.06
C ILE A 638 -27.07 32.31 -28.96
N THR A 639 -25.87 32.83 -28.73
CA THR A 639 -24.92 32.30 -27.73
C THR A 639 -25.33 32.63 -26.31
N GLY A 640 -25.81 33.84 -26.05
CA GLY A 640 -26.04 34.32 -24.68
C GLY A 640 -24.75 34.32 -23.85
N GLU A 641 -24.81 33.75 -22.64
CA GLU A 641 -23.64 33.51 -21.77
C GLU A 641 -22.92 32.19 -22.05
N ASP A 642 -23.46 31.37 -22.95
CA ASP A 642 -23.02 29.99 -23.20
C ASP A 642 -22.01 29.92 -24.34
N SER A 643 -21.17 28.88 -24.32
CA SER A 643 -20.32 28.57 -25.48
C SER A 643 -21.01 27.57 -26.39
N ILE A 644 -20.81 27.71 -27.70
CA ILE A 644 -21.37 26.81 -28.71
C ILE A 644 -20.21 26.16 -29.46
N GLN A 645 -20.24 24.84 -29.58
CA GLN A 645 -19.20 24.08 -30.28
C GLN A 645 -19.77 22.75 -30.78
N ASP A 646 -19.44 22.38 -32.03
CA ASP A 646 -19.74 21.08 -32.63
C ASP A 646 -21.21 20.63 -32.51
N GLY A 647 -22.17 21.54 -32.69
CA GLY A 647 -23.60 21.23 -32.57
C GLY A 647 -24.17 21.26 -31.14
N TYR A 648 -23.34 21.56 -30.15
CA TYR A 648 -23.72 21.67 -28.74
C TYR A 648 -23.67 23.10 -28.21
N ARG A 649 -24.63 23.42 -27.34
CA ARG A 649 -24.59 24.58 -26.44
C ARG A 649 -24.14 24.13 -25.06
N TYR A 650 -23.01 24.63 -24.60
CA TYR A 650 -22.43 24.36 -23.29
C TYR A 650 -22.91 25.42 -22.30
N HIS A 651 -23.80 25.01 -21.40
CA HIS A 651 -24.39 25.91 -20.43
C HIS A 651 -23.33 26.37 -19.43
N ARG A 652 -23.12 27.69 -19.32
CA ARG A 652 -22.08 28.26 -18.43
C ARG A 652 -22.41 28.06 -16.95
N LYS A 653 -23.70 28.09 -16.59
CA LYS A 653 -24.18 27.87 -15.23
C LYS A 653 -24.62 26.41 -15.07
N GLY A 654 -23.97 25.70 -14.16
CA GLY A 654 -24.38 24.35 -13.78
C GLY A 654 -25.64 24.34 -12.92
N ILE A 655 -26.20 23.14 -12.72
CA ILE A 655 -27.29 22.90 -11.79
C ILE A 655 -26.70 22.39 -10.48
N ASP A 656 -26.90 23.16 -9.42
CA ASP A 656 -26.42 22.85 -8.08
C ASP A 656 -27.32 21.83 -7.38
N GLN A 657 -26.70 20.75 -6.90
CA GLN A 657 -27.32 19.76 -6.02
C GLN A 657 -26.66 19.83 -4.65
N TYR A 658 -27.47 20.06 -3.63
CA TYR A 658 -26.99 20.14 -2.26
C TYR A 658 -26.89 18.75 -1.64
N TYR A 659 -25.93 18.58 -0.73
CA TYR A 659 -25.88 17.39 0.10
C TYR A 659 -27.04 17.38 1.09
N HIS A 660 -27.61 16.19 1.30
CA HIS A 660 -28.61 15.96 2.33
C HIS A 660 -27.95 15.85 3.72
N SER A 661 -28.78 15.68 4.75
CA SER A 661 -28.31 15.50 6.13
C SER A 661 -27.41 14.29 6.34
N ASP A 662 -27.44 13.30 5.43
CA ASP A 662 -26.55 12.14 5.40
C ASP A 662 -25.20 12.42 4.71
N GLY A 663 -25.00 13.65 4.21
CA GLY A 663 -23.81 14.09 3.50
C GLY A 663 -23.71 13.58 2.06
N ARG A 664 -24.80 13.07 1.48
CA ARG A 664 -24.80 12.48 0.13
C ARG A 664 -25.70 13.25 -0.82
N LEU A 665 -25.44 13.04 -2.11
CA LEU A 665 -26.36 13.45 -3.17
C LEU A 665 -27.41 12.37 -3.36
N HIS A 666 -28.62 12.83 -3.64
CA HIS A 666 -29.78 11.98 -3.83
C HIS A 666 -30.19 11.98 -5.30
N ARG A 667 -30.70 10.83 -5.77
CA ARG A 667 -31.03 10.66 -7.20
C ARG A 667 -32.19 11.55 -7.61
N GLU A 668 -33.11 11.80 -6.69
CA GLU A 668 -34.28 12.65 -6.84
C GLU A 668 -33.94 14.14 -7.04
N ASP A 669 -32.75 14.60 -6.66
CA ASP A 669 -32.31 15.98 -6.93
C ASP A 669 -31.53 16.10 -8.23
N ASN A 670 -31.15 14.96 -8.82
CA ASN A 670 -30.36 14.98 -10.02
C ASN A 670 -31.24 15.38 -11.23
N PRO A 671 -30.87 16.45 -11.95
CA PRO A 671 -31.70 17.01 -13.00
C PRO A 671 -31.96 16.05 -14.16
N PHE A 672 -31.06 15.08 -14.40
CA PHE A 672 -31.20 14.06 -15.43
C PHE A 672 -32.17 12.92 -15.05
N TYR A 673 -32.54 12.81 -13.77
CA TYR A 673 -33.43 11.76 -13.26
C TYR A 673 -34.77 12.31 -12.76
N ASN A 674 -34.80 13.54 -12.25
CA ASN A 674 -36.01 14.14 -11.68
C ASN A 674 -36.91 14.84 -12.71
N GLY A 675 -36.49 14.88 -13.98
CA GLY A 675 -37.25 15.46 -15.08
C GLY A 675 -37.01 16.94 -15.33
N THR A 676 -36.10 17.59 -14.60
CA THR A 676 -35.69 18.99 -14.87
C THR A 676 -34.98 19.08 -16.22
N LEU A 677 -34.06 18.17 -16.50
CA LEU A 677 -33.49 17.93 -17.83
C LEU A 677 -34.11 16.65 -18.37
N LYS A 678 -35.04 16.80 -19.32
CA LYS A 678 -35.73 15.65 -19.92
C LYS A 678 -34.79 14.88 -20.82
N ASN A 679 -34.70 13.56 -20.61
CA ASN A 679 -33.95 12.63 -21.46
C ASN A 679 -34.69 12.37 -22.77
N GLU A 680 -34.81 13.40 -23.60
CA GLU A 680 -35.40 13.33 -24.94
C GLU A 680 -34.30 12.96 -25.94
N LYS A 681 -34.58 12.04 -26.86
CA LYS A 681 -33.68 11.73 -27.98
C LYS A 681 -33.90 12.71 -29.11
N VAL A 682 -32.83 13.35 -29.59
CA VAL A 682 -32.84 14.32 -30.69
C VAL A 682 -31.75 13.98 -31.71
N LYS A 683 -31.92 14.44 -32.95
CA LYS A 683 -30.87 14.31 -33.97
C LYS A 683 -29.82 15.40 -33.79
N HIS A 684 -28.56 15.00 -33.74
CA HIS A 684 -27.43 15.91 -33.65
C HIS A 684 -27.24 16.67 -34.97
N PRO A 685 -27.11 18.01 -34.97
CA PRO A 685 -27.19 18.79 -36.21
C PRO A 685 -25.94 18.70 -37.10
N VAL A 686 -24.82 18.20 -36.56
CA VAL A 686 -23.56 18.02 -37.31
C VAL A 686 -23.39 16.59 -37.81
N THR A 687 -23.72 15.60 -36.97
CA THR A 687 -23.44 14.17 -37.25
C THR A 687 -24.67 13.41 -37.74
N GLY A 688 -25.87 13.95 -37.51
CA GLY A 688 -27.14 13.29 -37.84
C GLY A 688 -27.52 12.14 -36.89
N GLU A 689 -26.68 11.80 -35.93
CA GLU A 689 -26.91 10.72 -34.96
C GLU A 689 -28.01 11.06 -33.95
N THR A 690 -28.73 10.03 -33.50
CA THR A 690 -29.74 10.19 -32.45
C THR A 690 -29.08 10.11 -31.07
N VAL A 691 -29.09 11.22 -30.33
CA VAL A 691 -28.40 11.39 -29.05
C VAL A 691 -29.35 11.94 -27.98
N ASP A 692 -28.99 11.86 -26.69
CA ASP A 692 -29.75 12.55 -25.63
C ASP A 692 -29.59 14.06 -25.77
N LYS A 693 -30.71 14.79 -25.65
CA LYS A 693 -30.78 16.25 -25.81
C LYS A 693 -29.85 16.96 -24.83
N TYR A 694 -29.83 16.53 -23.57
CA TYR A 694 -28.93 17.05 -22.54
C TYR A 694 -27.93 15.98 -22.16
N GLN A 695 -26.66 16.37 -22.04
CA GLN A 695 -25.58 15.47 -21.66
C GLN A 695 -24.72 16.13 -20.60
N ARG A 696 -24.41 15.40 -19.53
CA ARG A 696 -23.44 15.87 -18.54
C ARG A 696 -22.06 15.99 -19.18
N TYR A 697 -21.43 17.15 -19.04
CA TYR A 697 -20.06 17.37 -19.49
C TYR A 697 -19.06 17.46 -18.32
N TYR A 698 -19.45 18.11 -17.22
CA TYR A 698 -18.59 18.25 -16.04
C TYR A 698 -19.41 18.21 -14.75
N SER A 699 -18.79 17.80 -13.65
CA SER A 699 -19.36 17.92 -12.31
C SER A 699 -18.25 18.24 -11.31
N GLY A 700 -18.47 19.24 -10.46
CA GLY A 700 -17.53 19.66 -9.43
C GLY A 700 -18.24 19.98 -8.12
N THR A 701 -17.54 19.83 -7.00
CA THR A 701 -18.05 20.28 -5.70
C THR A 701 -18.07 21.80 -5.63
N PHE A 702 -19.11 22.36 -5.01
CA PHE A 702 -19.11 23.78 -4.65
C PHE A 702 -19.20 23.94 -3.14
N ALA A 703 -18.59 25.01 -2.64
CA ALA A 703 -18.40 25.24 -1.23
C ALA A 703 -19.03 26.56 -0.79
N LYS A 704 -19.43 26.63 0.48
CA LYS A 704 -19.84 27.87 1.14
C LYS A 704 -18.84 28.21 2.24
N LYS A 705 -18.81 29.48 2.64
CA LYS A 705 -18.03 29.92 3.80
C LYS A 705 -18.44 29.09 5.01
N LEU A 706 -17.45 28.51 5.69
CA LEU A 706 -17.62 27.71 6.89
C LEU A 706 -18.20 28.58 8.00
N LYS A 707 -19.31 28.14 8.59
CA LYS A 707 -19.89 28.79 9.77
C LYS A 707 -19.41 28.13 11.06
N ASP A 708 -19.59 28.79 12.19
CA ASP A 708 -19.20 28.23 13.49
C ASP A 708 -20.00 26.97 13.86
N GLU A 709 -21.24 26.86 13.40
CA GLU A 709 -22.08 25.67 13.57
C GLU A 709 -21.55 24.43 12.81
N ASP A 710 -20.83 24.65 11.71
CA ASP A 710 -20.26 23.59 10.87
C ASP A 710 -18.92 23.06 11.41
N LYS A 711 -18.32 23.75 12.40
CA LYS A 711 -17.03 23.35 12.96
C LYS A 711 -17.18 22.10 13.82
N LEU A 712 -16.33 21.11 13.56
CA LEU A 712 -16.08 19.99 14.47
C LEU A 712 -15.73 20.54 15.86
N LYS A 713 -16.39 20.02 16.90
CA LYS A 713 -16.19 20.43 18.29
C LYS A 713 -15.20 19.52 19.04
N LYS A 714 -15.13 18.24 18.64
CA LYS A 714 -14.25 17.22 19.21
C LYS A 714 -14.04 16.09 18.21
N VAL A 715 -12.98 15.33 18.41
CA VAL A 715 -12.79 14.01 17.77
C VAL A 715 -13.40 12.95 18.68
N GLU A 716 -14.16 12.02 18.11
CA GLU A 716 -14.78 10.91 18.85
C GLU A 716 -13.92 9.63 18.79
N LYS A 717 -14.21 8.67 19.66
CA LYS A 717 -13.48 7.39 19.80
C LYS A 717 -14.14 6.26 19.04
#